data_AF-A0A6M6JIA4-F1
#
_entry.id   AF-A0A6M6JIA4-F1
#
_cell.length_a   1.000
_cell.length_b   1.000
_cell.length_c   1.000
_cell.angle_alpha   90.00
_cell.angle_beta   90.00
_cell.angle_gamma   90.00
#
_symmetry.space_group_name_H-M   'P 1'
#
loop_
_entity.id
_entity.type
_entity.pdbx_description
1 polymer ?
#
loop_
_entity_poly.entity_id
_entity_poly.type
_entity_poly.pdbx_seq_one_letter_code
_entity_poly.pdbx_strand_id
1 'polypeptide(L)'
;MAGRAEGRPGLPWVVAATVLAAGSAAALLLPWWRAGGPPPVLLTDGLPLPLPPDARAGWEVVGGPVAVLLVALAPVAVVATAVAVLARTGLAGARTAAAAAGAAGVAAAGTGLVAWPGSTAGGAWVTGLAGLAAVVLAVLTPGGNGRRTGRERRTRRVGVVVTAVALVTAVLTALLPGVPRVPGPAAEGPFVRLAVLDARAPLRAGEPALGLDPGSALTLALDDGGPVVVGDRGVVGLDPTGRARVVARTEEDVRVGDGGRVLGVAAGRVARLLGDTVLVTGLAPGDPTLVAVPEVAATSPVGSDGSVWLRGRADPPGTLRRLDLDSYDGGQRLPVVYLPVVTVREPEDGVPVDVTEVRPVDAGALRVVREGPGTRLERLAPTATGLDATRLAGAPDPACGLTSGGPTSLLPDGGPVAVDAGGGTWLPAGGRLVRLAPDGVLRAVPAALPGPVTALLATPDGAVVLATRGPGAALWRMPDAAAALADLPPVPADCVADPPAVGPPVVLVPVANTAGDPVGSPLGADGRFASGDRGTGAVAAVPPGGAPPVPLGTRDDGATGPVWPDGSGGAWWLETADELLTPVHAPAGGPLQRLAPVPDPAPREGAVLLPDLGGAVPLLAGVAGAFALDGGTAARVADGPVTGGVVRADGRGWVLSDGRLLALDAGRVTGAVIDAGPQRGAGVPVVVQLARGVAPDRLDLPGASVGLDATGRAVVLSGGVVLAVDDAGAVRVVAQDRRLDRLVTVEGGLVDVEDGVLRRVELPG
;
A
#
# COMPACT_ATOMS: atom_id res chain seq x y z
N MET A 1 -86.60 6.80 23.88
CA MET A 1 -85.37 6.46 23.14
C MET A 1 -84.18 7.07 23.87
N ALA A 2 -83.40 6.25 24.58
CA ALA A 2 -82.08 6.60 25.12
C ALA A 2 -81.35 5.27 25.42
N GLY A 3 -80.61 4.75 24.44
CA GLY A 3 -79.81 3.54 24.62
C GLY A 3 -78.54 3.87 25.39
N ARG A 4 -78.44 3.41 26.64
CA ARG A 4 -77.17 3.40 27.40
C ARG A 4 -76.17 2.51 26.67
N ALA A 5 -75.09 3.10 26.15
CA ALA A 5 -73.94 2.36 25.69
C ALA A 5 -73.27 1.67 26.88
N GLU A 6 -73.49 0.36 27.05
CA GLU A 6 -72.65 -0.47 27.92
C GLU A 6 -71.21 -0.45 27.37
N GLY A 7 -70.35 0.36 28.00
CA GLY A 7 -68.93 0.40 27.69
C GLY A 7 -68.31 -0.98 27.89
N ARG A 8 -67.68 -1.54 26.84
CA ARG A 8 -67.03 -2.86 26.90
C ARG A 8 -65.92 -2.84 27.95
N PRO A 9 -66.06 -3.57 29.08
CA PRO A 9 -65.01 -3.63 30.09
C PRO A 9 -63.79 -4.31 29.48
N GLY A 10 -62.70 -3.56 29.31
CA GLY A 10 -61.43 -4.04 28.74
C GLY A 10 -60.97 -3.33 27.46
N LEU A 11 -61.83 -2.57 26.78
CA LEU A 11 -61.43 -1.77 25.61
C LEU A 11 -60.29 -0.76 25.89
N PRO A 12 -60.35 0.10 26.94
CA PRO A 12 -59.31 1.10 27.18
C PRO A 12 -57.94 0.49 27.44
N TRP A 13 -57.91 -0.68 28.09
CA TRP A 13 -56.68 -1.39 28.39
C TRP A 13 -56.05 -2.07 27.17
N VAL A 14 -56.87 -2.58 26.22
CA VAL A 14 -56.36 -3.13 24.96
C VAL A 14 -55.81 -1.99 24.09
N VAL A 15 -56.48 -0.84 24.05
CA VAL A 15 -55.96 0.35 23.37
C VAL A 15 -54.64 0.79 23.99
N ALA A 16 -54.53 0.86 25.33
CA ALA A 16 -53.29 1.18 26.02
C ALA A 16 -52.15 0.17 25.71
N ALA A 17 -52.44 -1.13 25.72
CA ALA A 17 -51.47 -2.16 25.37
C ALA A 17 -50.96 -2.02 23.91
N THR A 18 -51.86 -1.71 22.98
CA THR A 18 -51.52 -1.48 21.57
C THR A 18 -50.71 -0.21 21.37
N VAL A 19 -51.03 0.87 22.09
CA VAL A 19 -50.24 2.12 22.07
C VAL A 19 -48.84 1.89 22.62
N LEU A 20 -48.70 1.13 23.71
CA LEU A 20 -47.39 0.77 24.27
C LEU A 20 -46.58 -0.15 23.33
N ALA A 21 -47.25 -1.08 22.65
CA ALA A 21 -46.60 -1.91 21.63
C ALA A 21 -46.13 -1.08 20.42
N ALA A 22 -46.95 -0.15 19.93
CA ALA A 22 -46.55 0.80 18.89
C ALA A 22 -45.40 1.73 19.37
N GLY A 23 -45.45 2.18 20.64
CA GLY A 23 -44.39 2.94 21.28
C GLY A 23 -43.07 2.17 21.35
N SER A 24 -43.11 0.86 21.64
CA SER A 24 -41.91 0.01 21.65
C SER A 24 -41.27 -0.12 20.27
N ALA A 25 -42.08 -0.21 19.20
CA ALA A 25 -41.59 -0.22 17.83
C ALA A 25 -41.06 1.15 17.39
N ALA A 26 -41.75 2.26 17.74
CA ALA A 26 -41.28 3.61 17.46
C ALA A 26 -39.96 3.93 18.17
N ALA A 27 -39.74 3.38 19.37
CA ALA A 27 -38.50 3.54 20.12
C ALA A 27 -37.28 2.86 19.46
N LEU A 28 -37.46 2.01 18.43
CA LEU A 28 -36.35 1.52 17.59
C LEU A 28 -35.72 2.63 16.73
N LEU A 29 -36.43 3.73 16.49
CA LEU A 29 -35.91 4.89 15.76
C LEU A 29 -35.06 5.80 16.66
N LEU A 30 -35.13 5.62 17.99
CA LEU A 30 -34.32 6.37 18.93
C LEU A 30 -32.88 5.84 18.94
N PRO A 31 -31.88 6.67 19.28
CA PRO A 31 -30.51 6.23 19.46
C PRO A 31 -30.39 5.29 20.66
N TRP A 32 -29.99 4.05 20.41
CA TRP A 32 -29.75 3.00 21.41
C TRP A 32 -28.29 2.86 21.80
N TRP A 33 -27.39 3.43 21.01
CA TRP A 33 -25.98 3.46 21.31
C TRP A 33 -25.36 4.75 20.80
N ARG A 34 -24.33 5.22 21.49
CA ARG A 34 -23.46 6.32 21.08
C ARG A 34 -22.02 5.93 21.36
N ALA A 35 -21.13 6.32 20.46
CA ALA A 35 -19.71 6.18 20.68
C ALA A 35 -19.32 6.90 21.97
N GLY A 36 -18.57 6.21 22.83
CA GLY A 36 -17.90 6.81 23.98
C GLY A 36 -16.55 7.41 23.55
N GLY A 37 -16.08 8.41 24.30
CA GLY A 37 -14.81 9.09 24.02
C GLY A 37 -14.97 10.42 23.28
N PRO A 38 -13.86 11.06 22.92
CA PRO A 38 -13.86 12.31 22.17
C PRO A 38 -14.52 12.11 20.79
N PRO A 39 -15.25 13.12 20.28
CA PRO A 39 -15.87 13.02 18.96
C PRO A 39 -14.80 12.94 17.88
N PRO A 40 -15.04 12.18 16.79
CA PRO A 40 -14.12 12.12 15.67
C PRO A 40 -14.02 13.48 14.99
N VAL A 41 -12.90 13.71 14.29
CA VAL A 41 -12.70 14.91 13.47
C VAL A 41 -12.76 14.59 11.98
N LEU A 42 -13.24 15.55 11.18
CA LEU A 42 -13.10 15.54 9.73
C LEU A 42 -11.82 16.28 9.37
N LEU A 43 -10.92 15.58 8.67
CA LEU A 43 -9.67 16.11 8.18
C LEU A 43 -9.94 16.88 6.88
N THR A 44 -9.94 18.20 6.98
CA THR A 44 -10.08 19.16 5.86
C THR A 44 -8.71 19.73 5.50
N ASP A 45 -8.62 20.60 4.49
CA ASP A 45 -7.37 21.28 4.14
C ASP A 45 -6.96 22.36 5.15
N GLY A 46 -7.83 22.67 6.13
CA GLY A 46 -7.59 23.59 7.22
C GLY A 46 -7.64 22.92 8.59
N LEU A 47 -8.11 23.65 9.60
CA LEU A 47 -8.33 23.07 10.92
C LEU A 47 -9.38 21.94 10.85
N PRO A 48 -9.14 20.81 11.53
CA PRO A 48 -10.10 19.72 11.55
C PRO A 48 -11.44 20.13 12.15
N LEU A 49 -12.52 19.66 11.52
CA LEU A 49 -13.88 19.97 11.96
C LEU A 49 -14.41 18.88 12.90
N PRO A 50 -14.95 19.22 14.08
CA PRO A 50 -15.54 18.21 14.95
C PRO A 50 -16.78 17.60 14.31
N LEU A 51 -16.85 16.28 14.27
CA LEU A 51 -18.04 15.55 13.83
C LEU A 51 -18.94 15.23 15.03
N PRO A 52 -20.26 15.11 14.83
CA PRO A 52 -21.11 14.57 15.87
C PRO A 52 -20.66 13.13 16.21
N PRO A 53 -20.71 12.72 17.49
CA PRO A 53 -20.38 11.35 17.86
C PRO A 53 -21.33 10.38 17.16
N ASP A 54 -20.77 9.29 16.65
CA ASP A 54 -21.57 8.27 15.98
C ASP A 54 -22.63 7.70 16.94
N ALA A 55 -23.88 7.67 16.48
CA ALA A 55 -24.99 7.10 17.23
C ALA A 55 -25.67 6.03 16.38
N ARG A 56 -26.11 4.93 16.99
CA ARG A 56 -26.89 3.89 16.31
C ARG A 56 -28.33 3.88 16.78
N ALA A 57 -29.25 3.79 15.83
CA ALA A 57 -30.65 3.60 16.14
C ALA A 57 -30.91 2.16 16.63
N GLY A 58 -31.98 1.96 17.39
CA GLY A 58 -32.34 0.64 17.90
C GLY A 58 -32.47 -0.44 16.85
N TRP A 59 -33.01 -0.11 15.67
CA TRP A 59 -33.11 -1.06 14.56
C TRP A 59 -31.75 -1.49 14.00
N GLU A 60 -30.73 -0.62 14.02
CA GLU A 60 -29.35 -0.95 13.61
C GLU A 60 -28.67 -1.84 14.66
N VAL A 61 -28.97 -1.63 15.93
CA VAL A 61 -28.39 -2.37 17.07
C VAL A 61 -28.92 -3.80 17.13
N VAL A 62 -30.23 -4.00 16.96
CA VAL A 62 -30.87 -5.33 17.07
C VAL A 62 -30.85 -6.12 15.76
N GLY A 63 -30.52 -5.46 14.64
CA GLY A 63 -30.45 -6.05 13.32
C GLY A 63 -31.77 -6.07 12.56
N GLY A 64 -31.66 -6.07 11.22
CA GLY A 64 -32.79 -6.00 10.28
C GLY A 64 -33.93 -6.99 10.55
N PRO A 65 -33.68 -8.30 10.76
CA PRO A 65 -34.75 -9.27 10.97
C PRO A 65 -35.60 -9.01 12.22
N VAL A 66 -34.96 -8.63 13.33
CA VAL A 66 -35.62 -8.34 14.61
C VAL A 66 -36.41 -7.03 14.51
N ALA A 67 -35.83 -6.02 13.86
CA ALA A 67 -36.51 -4.75 13.59
C ALA A 67 -37.74 -4.93 12.69
N VAL A 68 -37.62 -5.69 11.60
CA VAL A 68 -38.72 -5.98 10.66
C VAL A 68 -39.85 -6.73 11.37
N LEU A 69 -39.54 -7.71 12.22
CA LEU A 69 -40.56 -8.42 13.01
C LEU A 69 -41.36 -7.46 13.91
N LEU A 70 -40.67 -6.58 14.64
CA LEU A 70 -41.30 -5.59 15.51
C LEU A 70 -42.16 -4.58 14.74
N VAL A 71 -41.63 -4.07 13.63
CA VAL A 71 -42.32 -3.14 12.74
C VAL A 71 -43.50 -3.80 12.03
N ALA A 72 -43.49 -5.12 11.80
CA ALA A 72 -44.62 -5.84 11.21
C ALA A 72 -45.72 -6.16 12.24
N LEU A 73 -45.35 -6.50 13.49
CA LEU A 73 -46.32 -6.87 14.54
C LEU A 73 -47.08 -5.67 15.11
N ALA A 74 -46.46 -4.49 15.20
CA ALA A 74 -47.11 -3.30 15.74
C ALA A 74 -48.32 -2.82 14.90
N PRO A 75 -48.26 -2.70 13.56
CA PRO A 75 -49.40 -2.39 12.70
C PRO A 75 -50.50 -3.45 12.78
N VAL A 76 -50.14 -4.73 12.86
CA VAL A 76 -51.12 -5.83 13.02
C VAL A 76 -51.90 -5.65 14.32
N ALA A 77 -51.25 -5.28 15.42
CA ALA A 77 -51.92 -4.98 16.68
C ALA A 77 -52.82 -3.74 16.56
N VAL A 78 -52.38 -2.68 15.88
CA VAL A 78 -53.17 -1.46 15.63
C VAL A 78 -54.41 -1.78 14.79
N VAL A 79 -54.26 -2.49 13.67
CA VAL A 79 -55.36 -2.87 12.77
C VAL A 79 -56.33 -3.81 13.48
N ALA A 80 -55.84 -4.84 14.19
CA ALA A 80 -56.70 -5.74 14.95
C ALA A 80 -57.48 -5.01 16.05
N THR A 81 -56.88 -4.00 16.69
CA THR A 81 -57.55 -3.15 17.68
C THR A 81 -58.59 -2.24 17.02
N ALA A 82 -58.25 -1.61 15.89
CA ALA A 82 -59.16 -0.76 15.12
C ALA A 82 -60.36 -1.54 14.58
N VAL A 83 -60.14 -2.74 14.03
CA VAL A 83 -61.21 -3.66 13.61
C VAL A 83 -62.07 -4.09 14.79
N ALA A 84 -61.47 -4.42 15.94
CA ALA A 84 -62.25 -4.76 17.13
C ALA A 84 -63.10 -3.59 17.67
N VAL A 85 -62.62 -2.34 17.50
CA VAL A 85 -63.35 -1.11 17.84
C VAL A 85 -64.47 -0.84 16.84
N LEU A 86 -64.15 -0.83 15.53
CA LEU A 86 -65.06 -0.45 14.44
C LEU A 86 -66.11 -1.53 14.15
N ALA A 87 -65.67 -2.78 13.96
CA ALA A 87 -66.55 -3.91 13.65
C ALA A 87 -67.22 -4.50 14.90
N ARG A 88 -66.93 -3.95 16.10
CA ARG A 88 -67.43 -4.45 17.39
C ARG A 88 -67.22 -5.96 17.55
N THR A 89 -66.11 -6.51 17.07
CA THR A 89 -65.78 -7.94 17.22
C THR A 89 -65.08 -8.23 18.57
N GLY A 90 -64.68 -9.48 18.82
CA GLY A 90 -64.02 -9.89 20.06
C GLY A 90 -62.57 -9.40 20.17
N LEU A 91 -62.16 -8.97 21.37
CA LEU A 91 -60.83 -8.37 21.64
C LEU A 91 -59.66 -9.39 21.68
N ALA A 92 -59.89 -10.67 21.44
CA ALA A 92 -58.88 -11.73 21.61
C ALA A 92 -57.72 -11.61 20.60
N GLY A 93 -58.02 -11.29 19.34
CA GLY A 93 -56.99 -11.09 18.29
C GLY A 93 -56.11 -9.86 18.57
N ALA A 94 -56.72 -8.76 19.02
CA ALA A 94 -55.98 -7.55 19.39
C ALA A 94 -55.06 -7.77 20.61
N ARG A 95 -55.52 -8.53 21.62
CA ARG A 95 -54.70 -8.85 22.81
C ARG A 95 -53.50 -9.73 22.49
N THR A 96 -53.70 -10.74 21.65
CA THR A 96 -52.62 -11.66 21.24
C THR A 96 -51.58 -10.94 20.39
N ALA A 97 -52.02 -10.11 19.44
CA ALA A 97 -51.12 -9.26 18.65
C ALA A 97 -50.33 -8.26 19.51
N ALA A 98 -50.98 -7.57 20.44
CA ALA A 98 -50.31 -6.62 21.35
C ALA A 98 -49.31 -7.32 22.30
N ALA A 99 -49.64 -8.50 22.82
CA ALA A 99 -48.73 -9.29 23.65
C ALA A 99 -47.52 -9.80 22.86
N ALA A 100 -47.72 -10.27 21.61
CA ALA A 100 -46.64 -10.70 20.74
C ALA A 100 -45.70 -9.54 20.39
N ALA A 101 -46.25 -8.37 20.02
CA ALA A 101 -45.47 -7.17 19.75
C ALA A 101 -44.69 -6.69 20.99
N GLY A 102 -45.34 -6.65 22.16
CA GLY A 102 -44.68 -6.27 23.41
C GLY A 102 -43.54 -7.21 23.81
N ALA A 103 -43.73 -8.52 23.64
CA ALA A 103 -42.69 -9.49 23.94
C ALA A 103 -41.52 -9.45 22.93
N ALA A 104 -41.81 -9.20 21.65
CA ALA A 104 -40.76 -8.92 20.66
C ALA A 104 -39.94 -7.67 21.04
N GLY A 105 -40.57 -6.65 21.63
CA GLY A 105 -39.91 -5.45 22.13
C GLY A 105 -38.95 -5.75 23.29
N VAL A 106 -39.38 -6.56 24.26
CA VAL A 106 -38.53 -7.02 25.37
C VAL A 106 -37.33 -7.83 24.85
N ALA A 107 -37.57 -8.74 23.91
CA ALA A 107 -36.52 -9.53 23.28
C ALA A 107 -35.49 -8.65 22.56
N ALA A 108 -35.94 -7.68 21.76
CA ALA A 108 -35.06 -6.74 21.07
C ALA A 108 -34.22 -5.91 22.05
N ALA A 109 -34.82 -5.40 23.12
CA ALA A 109 -34.10 -4.68 24.17
C ALA A 109 -33.04 -5.56 24.84
N GLY A 110 -33.37 -6.82 25.16
CA GLY A 110 -32.41 -7.79 25.72
C GLY A 110 -31.23 -8.06 24.79
N THR A 111 -31.49 -8.30 23.50
CA THR A 111 -30.43 -8.52 22.51
C THR A 111 -29.51 -7.31 22.38
N GLY A 112 -30.08 -6.10 22.35
CA GLY A 112 -29.30 -4.86 22.27
C GLY A 112 -28.40 -4.66 23.50
N LEU A 113 -28.93 -4.86 24.70
CA LEU A 113 -28.18 -4.73 25.96
C LEU A 113 -27.04 -5.76 26.09
N VAL A 114 -27.22 -6.97 25.57
CA VAL A 114 -26.20 -8.02 25.60
C VAL A 114 -25.11 -7.78 24.55
N ALA A 115 -25.48 -7.37 23.33
CA ALA A 115 -24.52 -7.18 22.24
C ALA A 115 -23.69 -5.88 22.35
N TRP A 116 -24.13 -4.92 23.17
CA TRP A 116 -23.53 -3.61 23.36
C TRP A 116 -23.41 -3.25 24.86
N PRO A 117 -22.48 -3.90 25.60
CA PRO A 117 -22.26 -3.61 27.00
C PRO A 117 -21.83 -2.15 27.20
N GLY A 118 -22.43 -1.45 28.17
CA GLY A 118 -22.19 -0.02 28.43
C GLY A 118 -23.17 0.95 27.76
N SER A 119 -24.23 0.46 27.11
CA SER A 119 -25.28 1.32 26.54
C SER A 119 -25.94 2.19 27.62
N THR A 120 -25.81 3.50 27.54
CA THR A 120 -26.54 4.48 28.36
C THR A 120 -27.97 4.73 27.84
N ALA A 121 -28.46 3.94 26.89
CA ALA A 121 -29.62 4.33 26.12
C ALA A 121 -30.94 4.08 26.84
N GLY A 122 -31.58 5.19 27.21
CA GLY A 122 -33.01 5.22 27.54
C GLY A 122 -33.88 4.57 26.48
N GLY A 123 -33.48 4.51 25.19
CA GLY A 123 -34.22 3.85 24.11
C GLY A 123 -34.44 2.35 24.34
N ALA A 124 -33.38 1.58 24.65
CA ALA A 124 -33.50 0.15 24.91
C ALA A 124 -34.34 -0.14 26.17
N TRP A 125 -34.18 0.66 27.22
CA TRP A 125 -34.99 0.58 28.44
C TRP A 125 -36.46 0.95 28.19
N VAL A 126 -36.73 2.00 27.40
CA VAL A 126 -38.09 2.41 27.01
C VAL A 126 -38.76 1.31 26.19
N THR A 127 -38.06 0.70 25.21
CA THR A 127 -38.58 -0.42 24.43
C THR A 127 -38.88 -1.63 25.31
N GLY A 128 -37.96 -1.98 26.22
CA GLY A 128 -38.15 -3.08 27.17
C GLY A 128 -39.32 -2.85 28.14
N LEU A 129 -39.39 -1.68 28.76
CA LEU A 129 -40.45 -1.33 29.72
C LEU A 129 -41.82 -1.18 29.05
N ALA A 130 -41.89 -0.53 27.89
CA ALA A 130 -43.13 -0.42 27.13
C ALA A 130 -43.60 -1.79 26.62
N GLY A 131 -42.68 -2.64 26.16
CA GLY A 131 -42.97 -4.00 25.74
C GLY A 131 -43.49 -4.86 26.90
N LEU A 132 -42.84 -4.80 28.06
CA LEU A 132 -43.28 -5.51 29.27
C LEU A 132 -44.66 -5.03 29.73
N ALA A 133 -44.89 -3.71 29.77
CA ALA A 133 -46.17 -3.13 30.14
C ALA A 133 -47.29 -3.56 29.16
N ALA A 134 -47.03 -3.60 27.85
CA ALA A 134 -47.97 -4.09 26.85
C ALA A 134 -48.36 -5.55 27.09
N VAL A 135 -47.38 -6.42 27.39
CA VAL A 135 -47.63 -7.84 27.74
C VAL A 135 -48.49 -7.94 29.01
N VAL A 136 -48.14 -7.21 30.07
CA VAL A 136 -48.85 -7.23 31.35
C VAL A 136 -50.31 -6.77 31.17
N LEU A 137 -50.55 -5.70 30.42
CA LEU A 137 -51.91 -5.16 30.17
C LEU A 137 -52.74 -6.10 29.28
N ALA A 138 -52.11 -6.74 28.28
CA ALA A 138 -52.78 -7.72 27.44
C ALA A 138 -53.19 -8.99 28.21
N VAL A 139 -52.41 -9.40 29.22
CA VAL A 139 -52.66 -10.59 30.05
C VAL A 139 -53.63 -10.32 31.21
N LEU A 140 -53.53 -9.16 31.87
CA LEU A 140 -54.31 -8.85 33.08
C LEU A 140 -55.72 -8.33 32.78
N THR A 141 -56.03 -7.97 31.55
CA THR A 141 -57.35 -7.43 31.18
C THR A 141 -58.48 -8.44 31.36
N PRO A 142 -59.50 -8.15 32.21
CA PRO A 142 -60.68 -8.99 32.34
C PRO A 142 -61.36 -9.15 30.98
N GLY A 143 -61.62 -10.40 30.56
CA GLY A 143 -62.56 -10.67 29.48
C GLY A 143 -63.99 -10.45 29.99
N GLY A 144 -64.80 -9.71 29.25
CA GLY A 144 -66.18 -9.39 29.59
C GLY A 144 -67.01 -10.61 30.01
N ASN A 145 -67.96 -10.34 30.90
CA ASN A 145 -68.73 -11.28 31.71
C ASN A 145 -69.36 -12.44 30.93
N GLY A 146 -68.76 -13.62 31.07
CA GLY A 146 -69.50 -14.88 31.15
C GLY A 146 -69.18 -15.52 32.50
N ARG A 147 -70.21 -15.88 33.27
CA ARG A 147 -70.08 -16.75 34.46
C ARG A 147 -69.48 -18.08 34.02
N ARG A 148 -68.16 -18.17 34.02
CA ARG A 148 -67.40 -19.42 33.86
C ARG A 148 -66.46 -19.56 35.04
N THR A 149 -66.47 -20.76 35.61
CA THR A 149 -65.93 -21.15 36.90
C THR A 149 -64.43 -20.85 37.02
N GLY A 150 -63.97 -20.56 38.24
CA GLY A 150 -62.61 -20.06 38.53
C GLY A 150 -61.44 -20.94 38.05
N ARG A 151 -61.70 -22.19 37.65
CA ARG A 151 -60.71 -23.14 37.14
C ARG A 151 -60.37 -22.89 35.65
N GLU A 152 -61.36 -22.51 34.82
CA GLU A 152 -61.15 -22.19 33.39
C GLU A 152 -60.46 -20.84 33.16
N ARG A 153 -60.67 -19.87 34.06
CA ARG A 153 -59.95 -18.58 34.01
C ARG A 153 -58.45 -18.73 34.28
N ARG A 154 -58.05 -19.69 35.13
CA ARG A 154 -56.64 -19.98 35.44
C ARG A 154 -55.96 -20.69 34.27
N THR A 155 -56.60 -21.68 33.65
CA THR A 155 -56.05 -22.41 32.50
C THR A 155 -55.99 -21.57 31.22
N ARG A 156 -56.94 -20.65 30.95
CA ARG A 156 -56.81 -19.70 29.82
C ARG A 156 -55.74 -18.63 30.04
N ARG A 157 -55.56 -18.13 31.26
CA ARG A 157 -54.48 -17.17 31.58
C ARG A 157 -53.11 -17.84 31.49
N VAL A 158 -52.97 -19.03 32.05
CA VAL A 158 -51.75 -19.85 31.91
C VAL A 158 -51.54 -20.24 30.45
N GLY A 159 -52.59 -20.61 29.72
CA GLY A 159 -52.52 -20.93 28.30
C GLY A 159 -52.03 -19.75 27.45
N VAL A 160 -52.58 -18.54 27.63
CA VAL A 160 -52.13 -17.35 26.89
C VAL A 160 -50.68 -16.98 27.26
N VAL A 161 -50.31 -17.07 28.53
CA VAL A 161 -48.92 -16.83 28.97
C VAL A 161 -47.98 -17.89 28.40
N VAL A 162 -48.34 -19.17 28.43
CA VAL A 162 -47.53 -20.28 27.91
C VAL A 162 -47.45 -20.22 26.39
N THR A 163 -48.52 -19.87 25.67
CA THR A 163 -48.48 -19.71 24.21
C THR A 163 -47.71 -18.46 23.82
N ALA A 164 -47.86 -17.33 24.55
CA ALA A 164 -47.06 -16.13 24.30
C ALA A 164 -45.57 -16.38 24.60
N VAL A 165 -45.25 -17.02 25.72
CA VAL A 165 -43.88 -17.41 26.08
C VAL A 165 -43.35 -18.41 25.06
N ALA A 166 -44.07 -19.47 24.71
CA ALA A 166 -43.63 -20.46 23.73
C ALA A 166 -43.46 -19.88 22.32
N LEU A 167 -44.33 -18.95 21.89
CA LEU A 167 -44.18 -18.26 20.60
C LEU A 167 -42.95 -17.35 20.62
N VAL A 168 -42.71 -16.65 21.73
CA VAL A 168 -41.55 -15.78 21.93
C VAL A 168 -40.26 -16.60 22.01
N THR A 169 -40.24 -17.71 22.76
CA THR A 169 -39.10 -18.62 22.85
C THR A 169 -38.83 -19.28 21.50
N ALA A 170 -39.85 -19.76 20.78
CA ALA A 170 -39.72 -20.36 19.45
C ALA A 170 -39.20 -19.35 18.41
N VAL A 171 -39.72 -18.13 18.42
CA VAL A 171 -39.30 -17.02 17.53
C VAL A 171 -37.88 -16.55 17.89
N LEU A 172 -37.54 -16.43 19.17
CA LEU A 172 -36.17 -16.16 19.62
C LEU A 172 -35.21 -17.27 19.14
N THR A 173 -35.54 -18.55 19.33
CA THR A 173 -34.70 -19.67 18.88
C THR A 173 -34.60 -19.77 17.35
N ALA A 174 -35.63 -19.38 16.60
CA ALA A 174 -35.63 -19.43 15.14
C ALA A 174 -34.94 -18.21 14.48
N LEU A 175 -34.91 -17.05 15.14
CA LEU A 175 -34.30 -15.80 14.61
C LEU A 175 -32.88 -15.54 15.13
N LEU A 176 -32.39 -16.33 16.09
CA LEU A 176 -31.02 -16.28 16.60
C LEU A 176 -29.87 -16.58 15.61
N PRO A 177 -30.05 -17.09 14.36
CA PRO A 177 -28.93 -17.15 13.41
C PRO A 177 -28.50 -15.76 12.89
N GLY A 178 -29.30 -14.71 13.12
CA GLY A 178 -29.14 -13.41 12.49
C GLY A 178 -28.49 -12.31 13.34
N VAL A 179 -28.06 -12.60 14.57
CA VAL A 179 -27.13 -11.67 15.25
C VAL A 179 -25.85 -11.71 14.42
N PRO A 180 -25.36 -10.59 13.86
CA PRO A 180 -24.06 -10.57 13.20
C PRO A 180 -23.05 -11.03 14.26
N ARG A 181 -22.67 -12.31 14.18
CA ARG A 181 -21.59 -12.86 14.97
C ARG A 181 -20.40 -12.05 14.49
N VAL A 182 -19.91 -11.17 15.35
CA VAL A 182 -18.51 -10.74 15.28
C VAL A 182 -17.75 -12.05 15.07
N PRO A 183 -17.06 -12.28 13.94
CA PRO A 183 -16.27 -13.49 13.78
C PRO A 183 -15.38 -13.53 15.01
N GLY A 184 -15.61 -14.54 15.87
CA GLY A 184 -14.93 -14.62 17.15
C GLY A 184 -13.41 -14.53 16.96
N PRO A 185 -12.66 -14.19 18.01
CA PRO A 185 -11.20 -14.20 17.93
C PRO A 185 -10.77 -15.55 17.36
N ALA A 186 -10.22 -15.53 16.13
CA ALA A 186 -9.55 -16.68 15.57
C ALA A 186 -8.07 -16.48 15.87
N ALA A 187 -7.45 -17.53 16.39
CA ALA A 187 -6.02 -17.58 16.57
C ALA A 187 -5.43 -18.41 15.43
N GLU A 188 -4.35 -17.90 14.83
CA GLU A 188 -3.51 -18.63 13.90
C GLU A 188 -2.11 -18.70 14.51
N GLY A 189 -1.82 -19.80 15.21
CA GLY A 189 -0.63 -19.88 16.04
C GLY A 189 -0.62 -18.79 17.15
N PRO A 190 0.44 -17.97 17.27
CA PRO A 190 0.53 -16.90 18.27
C PRO A 190 -0.24 -15.63 17.88
N PHE A 191 -0.80 -15.56 16.65
CA PHE A 191 -1.49 -14.39 16.15
C PHE A 191 -2.97 -14.44 16.52
N VAL A 192 -3.45 -13.41 17.23
CA VAL A 192 -4.85 -13.23 17.59
C VAL A 192 -5.46 -12.17 16.68
N ARG A 193 -6.52 -12.52 15.94
CA ARG A 193 -7.23 -11.54 15.11
C ARG A 193 -7.95 -10.53 16.00
N LEU A 194 -7.65 -9.25 15.78
CA LEU A 194 -8.31 -8.13 16.44
C LEU A 194 -9.56 -7.67 15.68
N ALA A 195 -9.44 -7.46 14.37
CA ALA A 195 -10.54 -6.98 13.53
C ALA A 195 -10.33 -7.36 12.06
N VAL A 196 -11.41 -7.42 11.29
CA VAL A 196 -11.36 -7.60 9.82
C VAL A 196 -11.19 -6.24 9.15
N LEU A 197 -10.39 -6.18 8.08
CA LEU A 197 -10.28 -5.01 7.20
C LEU A 197 -11.22 -5.23 6.01
N ASP A 198 -12.20 -4.34 5.82
CA ASP A 198 -13.18 -4.46 4.74
C ASP A 198 -13.50 -3.09 4.12
N ALA A 199 -13.06 -2.88 2.89
CA ALA A 199 -13.32 -1.67 2.11
C ALA A 199 -14.82 -1.39 1.90
N ARG A 200 -15.68 -2.41 2.02
CA ARG A 200 -17.13 -2.28 1.85
C ARG A 200 -17.84 -1.94 3.16
N ALA A 201 -17.18 -2.14 4.30
CA ALA A 201 -17.74 -1.77 5.59
C ALA A 201 -17.70 -0.24 5.77
N PRO A 202 -18.73 0.36 6.40
CA PRO A 202 -18.74 1.80 6.67
C PRO A 202 -17.66 2.16 7.71
N LEU A 203 -16.98 3.30 7.52
CA LEU A 203 -16.04 3.84 8.50
C LEU A 203 -16.79 4.54 9.65
N ARG A 204 -17.39 3.74 10.53
CA ARG A 204 -18.26 4.17 11.63
C ARG A 204 -17.89 3.47 12.93
N ALA A 205 -18.00 4.19 14.05
CA ALA A 205 -17.70 3.63 15.35
C ALA A 205 -18.66 2.49 15.73
N GLY A 206 -18.15 1.54 16.50
CA GLY A 206 -18.87 0.35 16.93
C GLY A 206 -18.99 -0.75 15.87
N GLU A 207 -18.48 -0.54 14.64
CA GLU A 207 -18.44 -1.60 13.63
C GLU A 207 -17.45 -2.71 14.02
N PRO A 208 -17.74 -3.98 13.69
CA PRO A 208 -16.84 -5.10 13.96
C PRO A 208 -15.68 -5.19 12.94
N ALA A 209 -15.84 -4.56 11.77
CA ALA A 209 -14.81 -4.44 10.76
C ALA A 209 -14.31 -2.99 10.69
N LEU A 210 -13.04 -2.83 10.38
CA LEU A 210 -12.46 -1.53 10.09
C LEU A 210 -12.74 -1.23 8.61
N GLY A 211 -13.52 -0.18 8.34
CA GLY A 211 -13.98 0.22 7.01
C GLY A 211 -12.90 0.79 6.09
N LEU A 212 -11.73 0.15 6.06
CA LEU A 212 -10.52 0.53 5.34
C LEU A 212 -10.20 -0.50 4.24
N ASP A 213 -9.58 -0.03 3.15
CA ASP A 213 -9.16 -0.90 2.06
C ASP A 213 -7.81 -1.58 2.34
N PRO A 214 -7.76 -2.91 2.49
CA PRO A 214 -6.51 -3.63 2.69
C PRO A 214 -5.59 -3.65 1.44
N GLY A 215 -6.09 -3.26 0.27
CA GLY A 215 -5.29 -3.05 -0.93
C GLY A 215 -4.56 -1.72 -0.99
N SER A 216 -4.92 -0.78 -0.11
CA SER A 216 -4.32 0.56 -0.04
C SER A 216 -3.03 0.59 0.80
N ALA A 217 -2.27 1.69 0.70
CA ALA A 217 -1.10 1.93 1.54
C ALA A 217 -1.54 2.21 3.00
N LEU A 218 -1.61 1.17 3.81
CA LEU A 218 -1.93 1.27 5.23
C LEU A 218 -0.68 1.58 6.07
N THR A 219 -0.86 2.34 7.14
CA THR A 219 0.16 2.54 8.19
C THR A 219 -0.44 2.21 9.55
N LEU A 220 0.38 1.69 10.46
CA LEU A 220 -0.01 1.49 11.86
C LEU A 220 0.72 2.51 12.73
N ALA A 221 0.01 3.07 13.70
CA ALA A 221 0.54 4.05 14.64
C ALA A 221 -0.05 3.85 16.04
N LEU A 222 0.43 4.62 17.00
CA LEU A 222 -0.11 4.68 18.35
C LEU A 222 -0.90 5.98 18.53
N ASP A 223 -2.08 5.87 19.16
CA ASP A 223 -2.94 6.98 19.53
C ASP A 223 -3.61 6.69 20.88
N ASP A 224 -3.46 7.58 21.86
CA ASP A 224 -3.85 7.38 23.25
C ASP A 224 -3.39 6.02 23.84
N GLY A 225 -2.18 5.59 23.46
CA GLY A 225 -1.59 4.33 23.92
C GLY A 225 -2.16 3.06 23.27
N GLY A 226 -3.11 3.17 22.34
CA GLY A 226 -3.67 2.05 21.58
C GLY A 226 -3.22 2.05 20.10
N PRO A 227 -3.20 0.88 19.43
CA PRO A 227 -2.89 0.80 18.01
C PRO A 227 -4.04 1.39 17.17
N VAL A 228 -3.68 2.23 16.21
CA VAL A 228 -4.59 2.74 15.17
C VAL A 228 -4.10 2.34 13.79
N VAL A 229 -5.05 2.09 12.90
CA VAL A 229 -4.84 1.89 11.47
C VAL A 229 -5.12 3.21 10.77
N VAL A 230 -4.14 3.67 10.02
CA VAL A 230 -4.19 4.86 9.18
C VAL A 230 -4.34 4.40 7.74
N GLY A 231 -5.40 4.87 7.07
CA GLY A 231 -5.66 4.59 5.67
C GLY A 231 -6.20 5.82 4.93
N ASP A 232 -6.55 5.61 3.67
CA ASP A 232 -7.13 6.60 2.76
C ASP A 232 -8.40 7.29 3.30
N ARG A 233 -9.25 6.54 4.00
CA ARG A 233 -10.53 7.04 4.55
C ARG A 233 -10.42 7.71 5.91
N GLY A 234 -9.28 7.58 6.60
CA GLY A 234 -9.05 8.18 7.91
C GLY A 234 -8.26 7.31 8.88
N VAL A 235 -8.45 7.59 10.18
CA VAL A 235 -7.72 6.96 11.29
C VAL A 235 -8.71 6.22 12.17
N VAL A 236 -8.51 4.91 12.34
CA VAL A 236 -9.41 4.05 13.11
C VAL A 236 -8.63 3.11 14.03
N GLY A 237 -9.00 3.10 15.30
CA GLY A 237 -8.48 2.16 16.28
C GLY A 237 -9.53 1.13 16.70
N LEU A 238 -9.25 0.45 17.80
CA LEU A 238 -10.20 -0.42 18.48
C LEU A 238 -10.47 0.12 19.88
N ASP A 239 -11.73 0.05 20.30
CA ASP A 239 -12.12 0.30 21.68
C ASP A 239 -11.83 -0.93 22.57
N PRO A 240 -11.96 -0.82 23.91
CA PRO A 240 -11.73 -1.94 24.82
C PRO A 240 -12.64 -3.17 24.58
N THR A 241 -13.72 -3.02 23.81
CA THR A 241 -14.63 -4.10 23.44
C THR A 241 -14.26 -4.77 22.10
N GLY A 242 -13.20 -4.31 21.44
CA GLY A 242 -12.74 -4.81 20.14
C GLY A 242 -13.55 -4.30 18.96
N ARG A 243 -14.29 -3.19 19.11
CA ARG A 243 -15.04 -2.56 18.02
C ARG A 243 -14.31 -1.33 17.49
N ALA A 244 -14.62 -0.94 16.25
CA ALA A 244 -14.01 0.22 15.60
C ALA A 244 -14.21 1.50 16.42
N ARG A 245 -13.10 2.20 16.72
CA ARG A 245 -13.06 3.56 17.26
C ARG A 245 -12.58 4.49 16.15
N VAL A 246 -13.47 5.30 15.58
CA VAL A 246 -13.08 6.27 14.55
C VAL A 246 -12.48 7.50 15.25
N VAL A 247 -11.23 7.82 14.94
CA VAL A 247 -10.52 9.00 15.45
C VAL A 247 -10.68 10.15 14.46
N ALA A 248 -10.49 9.87 13.18
CA ALA A 248 -10.62 10.87 12.13
C ALA A 248 -11.15 10.29 10.82
N ARG A 249 -11.81 11.12 10.01
CA ARG A 249 -12.29 10.80 8.65
C ARG A 249 -11.68 11.77 7.64
N THR A 250 -11.43 11.31 6.42
CA THR A 250 -11.05 12.16 5.28
C THR A 250 -12.28 12.57 4.47
N GLU A 251 -12.27 13.76 3.87
CA GLU A 251 -13.30 14.18 2.91
C GLU A 251 -13.29 13.30 1.64
N GLU A 252 -14.46 13.09 1.03
CA GLU A 252 -14.59 12.25 -0.18
C GLU A 252 -13.84 12.83 -1.38
N ASP A 253 -13.85 14.15 -1.57
CA ASP A 253 -13.19 14.81 -2.69
C ASP A 253 -11.65 14.69 -2.63
N VAL A 254 -11.09 14.59 -1.42
CA VAL A 254 -9.66 14.33 -1.17
C VAL A 254 -9.27 12.90 -1.59
N ARG A 255 -10.22 11.96 -1.65
CA ARG A 255 -9.99 10.56 -2.07
C ARG A 255 -9.97 10.39 -3.59
N VAL A 256 -10.57 11.32 -4.34
CA VAL A 256 -10.81 11.19 -5.78
C VAL A 256 -9.72 11.89 -6.61
N GLY A 257 -8.92 12.78 -6.00
CA GLY A 257 -7.73 13.36 -6.63
C GLY A 257 -6.46 12.59 -6.26
N ASP A 258 -5.53 12.42 -7.21
CA ASP A 258 -4.20 11.82 -7.05
C ASP A 258 -3.28 12.50 -6.01
N GLY A 259 -3.77 13.45 -5.19
CA GLY A 259 -2.95 14.36 -4.39
C GLY A 259 -2.97 14.17 -2.87
N GLY A 260 -3.93 13.43 -2.29
CA GLY A 260 -4.15 13.41 -0.84
C GLY A 260 -3.80 12.08 -0.15
N ARG A 261 -2.75 12.02 0.67
CA ARG A 261 -2.36 10.82 1.45
C ARG A 261 -2.18 11.14 2.94
N VAL A 262 -2.72 10.32 3.83
CA VAL A 262 -2.37 10.38 5.27
C VAL A 262 -1.03 9.67 5.49
N LEU A 263 -0.04 10.38 6.02
CA LEU A 263 1.32 9.86 6.23
C LEU A 263 1.47 9.09 7.54
N GLY A 264 0.63 9.41 8.53
CA GLY A 264 0.62 8.75 9.83
C GLY A 264 0.18 9.69 10.96
N VAL A 265 0.27 9.18 12.20
CA VAL A 265 -0.16 9.87 13.42
C VAL A 265 0.93 9.73 14.47
N ALA A 266 1.20 10.81 15.20
CA ALA A 266 2.04 10.80 16.39
C ALA A 266 1.65 11.94 17.33
N ALA A 267 1.78 11.73 18.64
CA ALA A 267 1.54 12.75 19.68
C ALA A 267 0.18 13.47 19.54
N GLY A 268 -0.88 12.76 19.14
CA GLY A 268 -2.21 13.34 18.94
C GLY A 268 -2.33 14.25 17.71
N ARG A 269 -1.37 14.21 16.79
CA ARG A 269 -1.32 14.97 15.55
C ARG A 269 -1.28 14.03 14.35
N VAL A 270 -1.85 14.47 13.22
CA VAL A 270 -1.86 13.74 11.96
C VAL A 270 -1.10 14.52 10.90
N ALA A 271 -0.23 13.82 10.15
CA ALA A 271 0.43 14.38 8.98
C ALA A 271 -0.23 13.88 7.70
N ARG A 272 -0.46 14.79 6.75
CA ARG A 272 -1.06 14.53 5.44
C ARG A 272 -0.24 15.18 4.34
N LEU A 273 -0.09 14.51 3.21
CA LEU A 273 0.41 15.11 1.97
C LEU A 273 -0.79 15.51 1.11
N LEU A 274 -0.86 16.78 0.72
CA LEU A 274 -1.89 17.37 -0.13
C LEU A 274 -1.20 18.06 -1.31
N GLY A 275 -1.13 17.39 -2.45
CA GLY A 275 -0.33 17.82 -3.59
C GLY A 275 1.15 17.86 -3.23
N ASP A 276 1.71 19.07 -3.12
CA ASP A 276 3.11 19.32 -2.74
C ASP A 276 3.25 19.93 -1.33
N THR A 277 2.20 19.86 -0.53
CA THR A 277 2.18 20.44 0.82
C THR A 277 1.97 19.35 1.86
N VAL A 278 2.86 19.29 2.85
CA VAL A 278 2.64 18.49 4.06
C VAL A 278 1.88 19.33 5.07
N LEU A 279 0.71 18.85 5.48
CA LEU A 279 -0.16 19.45 6.47
C LEU A 279 -0.13 18.63 7.76
N VAL A 280 0.21 19.25 8.88
CA VAL A 280 0.12 18.67 10.22
C VAL A 280 -1.01 19.35 10.99
N THR A 281 -1.97 18.56 11.47
CA THR A 281 -3.10 19.05 12.27
C THR A 281 -3.31 18.24 13.53
N GLY A 282 -3.91 18.86 14.55
CA GLY A 282 -4.33 18.16 15.77
C GLY A 282 -5.51 17.21 15.54
N LEU A 283 -5.52 16.07 16.21
CA LEU A 283 -6.65 15.11 16.17
C LEU A 283 -7.73 15.41 17.20
N ALA A 284 -7.46 16.29 18.16
CA ALA A 284 -8.41 16.69 19.18
C ALA A 284 -9.30 17.86 18.71
N PRO A 285 -10.61 17.85 19.01
CA PRO A 285 -11.48 18.99 18.76
C PRO A 285 -10.96 20.27 19.43
N GLY A 286 -10.77 21.33 18.64
CA GLY A 286 -10.30 22.63 19.13
C GLY A 286 -8.78 22.75 19.30
N ASP A 287 -8.01 21.74 18.92
CA ASP A 287 -6.56 21.87 18.78
C ASP A 287 -6.22 22.92 17.70
N PRO A 288 -5.49 23.99 18.03
CA PRO A 288 -5.18 25.06 17.07
C PRO A 288 -4.03 24.70 16.11
N THR A 289 -3.42 23.52 16.23
CA THR A 289 -2.27 23.11 15.42
C THR A 289 -2.66 22.97 13.95
N LEU A 290 -2.02 23.78 13.11
CA LEU A 290 -2.14 23.75 11.66
C LEU A 290 -0.80 24.18 11.04
N VAL A 291 0.08 23.21 10.77
CA VAL A 291 1.39 23.47 10.16
C VAL A 291 1.33 23.06 8.69
N ALA A 292 1.54 24.00 7.78
CA ALA A 292 1.61 23.75 6.35
C ALA A 292 3.04 23.93 5.84
N VAL A 293 3.59 22.86 5.26
CA VAL A 293 4.94 22.82 4.67
C VAL A 293 4.83 22.63 3.16
N PRO A 294 4.82 23.70 2.35
CA PRO A 294 4.73 23.61 0.89
C PRO A 294 6.08 23.27 0.23
N GLU A 295 6.03 22.99 -1.08
CA GLU A 295 7.17 22.69 -1.97
C GLU A 295 7.85 21.34 -1.70
N VAL A 296 7.10 20.39 -1.14
CA VAL A 296 7.54 19.03 -0.86
C VAL A 296 7.41 18.17 -2.13
N ALA A 297 8.51 17.53 -2.52
CA ALA A 297 8.56 16.60 -3.64
C ALA A 297 8.24 15.16 -3.21
N ALA A 298 8.75 14.73 -2.04
CA ALA A 298 8.57 13.37 -1.55
C ALA A 298 8.60 13.32 -0.01
N THR A 299 7.96 12.30 0.57
CA THR A 299 7.78 12.14 2.01
C THR A 299 7.90 10.70 2.47
N SER A 300 8.49 10.50 3.64
CA SER A 300 8.34 9.27 4.40
C SER A 300 6.94 9.23 5.04
N PRO A 301 6.51 8.05 5.49
CA PRO A 301 5.46 7.96 6.50
C PRO A 301 5.95 8.52 7.85
N VAL A 302 5.02 8.79 8.78
CA VAL A 302 5.38 9.17 10.15
C VAL A 302 6.08 7.98 10.82
N GLY A 303 7.26 8.24 11.38
CA GLY A 303 8.07 7.25 12.08
C GLY A 303 7.60 6.96 13.51
N SER A 304 8.20 5.95 14.13
CA SER A 304 7.96 5.66 15.55
C SER A 304 8.48 6.76 16.47
N ASP A 305 9.42 7.58 15.98
CA ASP A 305 9.96 8.75 16.67
C ASP A 305 9.07 9.99 16.57
N GLY A 306 7.91 9.88 15.92
CA GLY A 306 6.97 10.97 15.72
C GLY A 306 7.33 11.97 14.61
N SER A 307 8.39 11.71 13.84
CA SER A 307 8.84 12.60 12.78
C SER A 307 8.47 12.11 11.38
N VAL A 308 8.43 13.05 10.42
CA VAL A 308 8.33 12.80 8.99
C VAL A 308 9.59 13.31 8.32
N TRP A 309 10.17 12.52 7.43
CA TRP A 309 11.29 12.93 6.61
C TRP A 309 10.78 13.36 5.23
N LEU A 310 11.38 14.41 4.69
CA LEU A 310 10.88 15.15 3.54
C LEU A 310 12.04 15.42 2.57
N ARG A 311 11.71 15.54 1.28
CA ARG A 311 12.58 16.13 0.26
C ARG A 311 11.84 17.29 -0.39
N GLY A 312 12.44 18.48 -0.38
CA GLY A 312 11.93 19.65 -1.11
C GLY A 312 12.22 19.55 -2.61
N ARG A 313 11.43 20.23 -3.45
CA ARG A 313 11.62 20.22 -4.92
C ARG A 313 12.95 20.80 -5.38
N ALA A 314 13.52 21.72 -4.61
CA ALA A 314 14.80 22.36 -4.89
C ALA A 314 15.98 21.73 -4.11
N ASP A 315 15.73 20.67 -3.34
CA ASP A 315 16.77 20.01 -2.57
C ASP A 315 17.71 19.22 -3.50
N PRO A 316 19.04 19.33 -3.34
CA PRO A 316 19.97 18.49 -4.08
C PRO A 316 19.73 16.99 -3.82
N PRO A 317 20.06 16.11 -4.80
CA PRO A 317 20.10 14.67 -4.57
C PRO A 317 20.92 14.31 -3.32
N GLY A 318 20.52 13.25 -2.62
CA GLY A 318 21.18 12.82 -1.38
C GLY A 318 20.93 13.72 -0.16
N THR A 319 20.03 14.71 -0.24
CA THR A 319 19.62 15.50 0.94
C THR A 319 18.20 15.20 1.37
N LEU A 320 17.96 15.29 2.69
CA LEU A 320 16.69 15.04 3.36
C LEU A 320 16.47 16.10 4.45
N ARG A 321 15.22 16.34 4.80
CA ARG A 321 14.81 17.25 5.87
C ARG A 321 13.91 16.52 6.85
N ARG A 322 13.94 16.90 8.13
CA ARG A 322 13.12 16.29 9.18
C ARG A 322 12.10 17.29 9.72
N LEU A 323 10.85 16.87 9.79
CA LEU A 323 9.74 17.58 10.42
C LEU A 323 9.27 16.74 11.62
N ASP A 324 9.44 17.27 12.82
CA ASP A 324 8.86 16.67 14.02
C ASP A 324 7.42 17.16 14.19
N LEU A 325 6.48 16.22 14.35
CA LEU A 325 5.07 16.56 14.52
C LEU A 325 4.81 17.26 15.84
N ASP A 326 5.61 17.03 16.88
CA ASP A 326 5.38 17.57 18.23
C ASP A 326 5.89 19.02 18.41
N SER A 327 6.78 19.47 17.53
CA SER A 327 7.62 20.63 17.79
C SER A 327 6.97 21.99 17.47
N TYR A 328 5.74 21.99 16.99
CA TYR A 328 5.03 23.19 16.53
C TYR A 328 3.68 23.35 17.19
N ASP A 329 3.42 24.53 17.76
CA ASP A 329 2.11 24.87 18.30
C ASP A 329 1.41 25.92 17.41
N GLY A 330 0.10 25.78 17.28
CA GLY A 330 -0.75 26.73 16.55
C GLY A 330 -0.63 26.67 15.02
N GLY A 331 -1.09 27.73 14.36
CA GLY A 331 -1.09 27.86 12.91
C GLY A 331 0.24 28.40 12.37
N GLN A 332 0.90 27.65 11.49
CA GLN A 332 2.17 28.04 10.87
C GLN A 332 2.20 27.66 9.39
N ARG A 333 2.85 28.48 8.58
CA ARG A 333 3.19 28.14 7.19
C ARG A 333 4.70 28.24 7.02
N LEU A 334 5.34 27.10 6.79
CA LEU A 334 6.79 26.94 6.82
C LEU A 334 7.26 26.33 5.48
N PRO A 335 7.73 27.12 4.51
CA PRO A 335 8.36 26.57 3.32
C PRO A 335 9.43 25.52 3.66
N VAL A 336 9.48 24.43 2.90
CA VAL A 336 10.35 23.27 3.17
C VAL A 336 11.83 23.66 3.38
N VAL A 337 12.28 24.73 2.71
CA VAL A 337 13.64 25.26 2.80
C VAL A 337 14.07 25.71 4.20
N TYR A 338 13.10 26.00 5.10
CA TYR A 338 13.38 26.40 6.47
C TYR A 338 13.56 25.23 7.44
N LEU A 339 13.25 24.00 7.02
CA LEU A 339 13.58 22.82 7.81
C LEU A 339 15.07 22.51 7.71
N PRO A 340 15.74 22.05 8.77
CA PRO A 340 17.16 21.68 8.69
C PRO A 340 17.41 20.61 7.61
N VAL A 341 18.38 20.85 6.74
CA VAL A 341 18.83 19.88 5.74
C VAL A 341 19.88 18.96 6.34
N VAL A 342 19.75 17.68 6.03
CA VAL A 342 20.68 16.63 6.39
C VAL A 342 21.18 15.98 5.11
N THR A 343 22.50 15.98 4.94
CA THR A 343 23.13 15.26 3.83
C THR A 343 23.25 13.79 4.20
N VAL A 344 22.72 12.93 3.36
CA VAL A 344 23.01 11.50 3.41
C VAL A 344 24.31 11.31 2.64
N ARG A 345 25.36 10.83 3.31
CA ARG A 345 26.52 10.35 2.60
C ARG A 345 26.08 9.12 1.81
N GLU A 346 26.50 9.06 0.55
CA GLU A 346 26.15 7.96 -0.33
C GLU A 346 26.40 6.63 0.41
N PRO A 347 25.38 5.77 0.51
CA PRO A 347 25.51 4.45 1.11
C PRO A 347 26.70 3.68 0.51
N GLU A 348 27.28 2.71 1.23
CA GLU A 348 28.37 1.87 0.68
C GLU A 348 27.97 1.15 -0.62
N ASP A 349 26.68 1.06 -0.89
CA ASP A 349 26.07 0.49 -2.07
C ASP A 349 25.60 1.52 -3.11
N GLY A 350 25.84 2.81 -2.92
CA GLY A 350 25.59 3.81 -3.95
C GLY A 350 24.14 4.07 -4.35
N VAL A 351 23.17 3.29 -3.84
CA VAL A 351 21.75 3.46 -4.12
C VAL A 351 21.24 4.72 -3.40
N PRO A 352 20.77 5.74 -4.14
CA PRO A 352 20.25 6.96 -3.54
C PRO A 352 19.15 6.65 -2.53
N VAL A 353 19.11 7.42 -1.44
CA VAL A 353 18.03 7.25 -0.45
C VAL A 353 16.74 7.81 -1.04
N ASP A 354 15.79 6.93 -1.36
CA ASP A 354 14.40 7.31 -1.57
C ASP A 354 13.72 7.56 -0.21
N VAL A 355 13.31 8.80 0.03
CA VAL A 355 12.63 9.21 1.26
C VAL A 355 11.32 8.46 1.49
N THR A 356 10.66 7.96 0.43
CA THR A 356 9.41 7.22 0.56
C THR A 356 9.58 5.83 1.16
N GLU A 357 10.79 5.28 1.06
CA GLU A 357 11.18 3.97 1.60
C GLU A 357 11.82 4.06 3.00
N VAL A 358 12.06 5.29 3.47
CA VAL A 358 12.65 5.57 4.77
C VAL A 358 11.57 5.51 5.87
N ARG A 359 11.94 4.95 7.01
CA ARG A 359 11.14 4.90 8.24
C ARG A 359 11.88 5.61 9.36
N PRO A 360 11.45 6.83 9.74
CA PRO A 360 12.08 7.54 10.84
C PRO A 360 11.98 6.76 12.15
N VAL A 361 13.08 6.71 12.89
CA VAL A 361 13.21 6.03 14.18
C VAL A 361 14.12 6.84 15.10
N ASP A 362 14.19 6.47 16.37
CA ASP A 362 15.07 7.15 17.31
C ASP A 362 16.53 7.12 16.81
N ALA A 363 17.15 8.30 16.80
CA ALA A 363 18.51 8.52 16.32
C ALA A 363 18.75 8.10 14.85
N GLY A 364 17.78 8.34 13.95
CA GLY A 364 18.00 8.24 12.51
C GLY A 364 16.79 7.72 11.74
N ALA A 365 17.02 6.76 10.85
CA ALA A 365 15.95 6.07 10.14
C ALA A 365 16.35 4.65 9.74
N LEU A 366 15.36 3.84 9.37
CA LEU A 366 15.55 2.53 8.74
C LEU A 366 15.08 2.58 7.29
N ARG A 367 15.69 1.78 6.41
CA ARG A 367 15.17 1.52 5.07
C ARG A 367 15.34 0.06 4.68
N VAL A 368 14.46 -0.43 3.83
CA VAL A 368 14.53 -1.78 3.25
C VAL A 368 14.82 -1.62 1.77
N VAL A 369 16.03 -2.00 1.35
CA VAL A 369 16.50 -1.88 -0.03
C VAL A 369 16.36 -3.24 -0.70
N ARG A 370 15.81 -3.27 -1.91
CA ARG A 370 15.77 -4.52 -2.70
C ARG A 370 17.13 -4.75 -3.36
N GLU A 371 17.69 -5.94 -3.21
CA GLU A 371 18.99 -6.30 -3.77
C GLU A 371 18.95 -7.73 -4.33
N GLY A 372 18.96 -7.84 -5.67
CA GLY A 372 18.94 -9.12 -6.37
C GLY A 372 17.79 -10.05 -5.91
N PRO A 373 18.10 -11.23 -5.36
CA PRO A 373 17.11 -12.24 -4.95
C PRO A 373 16.45 -11.95 -3.59
N GLY A 374 16.87 -10.90 -2.88
CA GLY A 374 16.37 -10.58 -1.55
C GLY A 374 16.30 -9.07 -1.26
N THR A 375 16.31 -8.75 0.02
CA THR A 375 16.31 -7.39 0.55
C THR A 375 17.35 -7.21 1.62
N ARG A 376 17.68 -5.95 1.85
CA ARG A 376 18.64 -5.51 2.84
C ARG A 376 17.96 -4.51 3.77
N LEU A 377 18.10 -4.74 5.06
CA LEU A 377 17.69 -3.79 6.09
C LEU A 377 18.89 -2.91 6.44
N GLU A 378 18.71 -1.60 6.36
CA GLU A 378 19.74 -0.63 6.68
C GLU A 378 19.29 0.36 7.73
N ARG A 379 20.27 0.90 8.46
CA ARG A 379 20.11 2.04 9.35
C ARG A 379 20.81 3.25 8.76
N LEU A 380 20.07 4.35 8.64
CA LEU A 380 20.61 5.69 8.40
C LEU A 380 20.89 6.31 9.77
N ALA A 381 22.15 6.39 10.17
CA ALA A 381 22.56 6.89 11.49
C ALA A 381 23.27 8.25 11.38
N PRO A 382 23.05 9.19 12.31
CA PRO A 382 23.69 10.50 12.31
C PRO A 382 25.20 10.38 12.55
N THR A 383 25.95 11.19 11.81
CA THR A 383 27.39 11.38 11.95
C THR A 383 27.72 12.86 12.11
N ALA A 384 29.00 13.20 12.30
CA ALA A 384 29.43 14.59 12.46
C ALA A 384 29.11 15.49 11.25
N THR A 385 28.88 14.92 10.06
CA THR A 385 28.65 15.71 8.83
C THR A 385 27.40 15.28 8.04
N GLY A 386 26.51 14.45 8.59
CA GLY A 386 25.36 13.94 7.84
C GLY A 386 24.78 12.64 8.40
N LEU A 387 24.29 11.78 7.51
CA LEU A 387 23.83 10.43 7.80
C LEU A 387 24.69 9.41 7.05
N ASP A 388 25.07 8.32 7.71
CA ASP A 388 25.70 7.16 7.09
C ASP A 388 24.72 5.98 7.09
N ALA A 389 24.67 5.25 5.98
CA ALA A 389 23.90 4.02 5.86
C ALA A 389 24.74 2.82 6.30
N THR A 390 24.21 1.99 7.19
CA THR A 390 24.86 0.76 7.64
C THR A 390 23.92 -0.41 7.47
N ARG A 391 24.39 -1.47 6.82
CA ARG A 391 23.65 -2.74 6.71
C ARG A 391 23.47 -3.38 8.08
N LEU A 392 22.21 -3.62 8.45
CA LEU A 392 21.84 -4.35 9.66
C LEU A 392 21.55 -5.82 9.37
N ALA A 393 20.89 -6.11 8.24
CA ALA A 393 20.60 -7.48 7.80
C ALA A 393 20.41 -7.58 6.29
N GLY A 394 20.48 -8.79 5.74
CA GLY A 394 20.31 -9.04 4.30
C GLY A 394 21.62 -9.32 3.59
N ALA A 395 22.01 -10.58 3.55
CA ALA A 395 23.11 -11.08 2.74
C ALA A 395 22.67 -11.22 1.26
N PRO A 396 23.55 -10.90 0.29
CA PRO A 396 23.21 -10.94 -1.13
C PRO A 396 23.20 -12.37 -1.72
N ASP A 397 23.76 -13.35 -1.01
CA ASP A 397 23.88 -14.74 -1.48
C ASP A 397 22.70 -15.61 -1.03
N PRO A 398 21.92 -16.20 -1.97
CA PRO A 398 20.81 -17.09 -1.65
C PRO A 398 21.17 -18.28 -0.76
N ALA A 399 22.41 -18.79 -0.83
CA ALA A 399 22.83 -19.94 -0.02
C ALA A 399 22.93 -19.60 1.47
N CYS A 400 23.01 -18.31 1.83
CA CYS A 400 23.00 -17.90 3.21
C CYS A 400 21.68 -18.27 3.91
N GLY A 401 20.55 -18.27 3.20
CA GLY A 401 19.25 -18.54 3.80
C GLY A 401 18.93 -17.64 5.00
N LEU A 402 17.89 -17.98 5.76
CA LEU A 402 17.53 -17.24 6.97
C LEU A 402 18.31 -17.79 8.19
N THR A 403 19.25 -17.02 8.73
CA THR A 403 20.22 -17.46 9.76
C THR A 403 20.22 -16.57 11.00
N SER A 404 20.93 -16.98 12.06
CA SER A 404 21.00 -16.26 13.34
C SER A 404 21.75 -14.93 13.30
N GLY A 405 22.53 -14.65 12.24
CA GLY A 405 23.24 -13.38 12.10
C GLY A 405 22.56 -12.50 11.06
N GLY A 406 22.14 -11.30 11.44
CA GLY A 406 21.45 -10.37 10.54
C GLY A 406 22.22 -10.11 9.24
N PRO A 407 23.47 -9.60 9.28
CA PRO A 407 24.25 -9.29 8.09
C PRO A 407 24.61 -10.50 7.23
N THR A 408 24.54 -11.69 7.82
CA THR A 408 24.85 -12.98 7.17
C THR A 408 23.60 -13.78 6.77
N SER A 409 22.42 -13.19 6.96
CA SER A 409 21.15 -13.82 6.66
C SER A 409 20.55 -13.22 5.40
N LEU A 410 20.16 -14.05 4.44
CA LEU A 410 19.31 -13.63 3.33
C LEU A 410 17.93 -13.26 3.88
N LEU A 411 17.42 -12.10 3.47
CA LEU A 411 16.03 -11.70 3.68
C LEU A 411 15.33 -11.80 2.31
N PRO A 412 14.51 -12.84 2.05
CA PRO A 412 14.00 -13.10 0.70
C PRO A 412 12.90 -12.10 0.27
N ASP A 413 12.21 -11.49 1.24
CA ASP A 413 11.08 -10.61 1.00
C ASP A 413 11.36 -9.21 1.56
N GLY A 414 10.79 -8.20 0.93
CA GLY A 414 10.70 -6.84 1.49
C GLY A 414 9.36 -6.64 2.19
N GLY A 415 9.33 -5.78 3.20
CA GLY A 415 8.09 -5.47 3.90
C GLY A 415 8.21 -4.34 4.92
N PRO A 416 7.09 -3.99 5.57
CA PRO A 416 7.10 -2.97 6.61
C PRO A 416 7.95 -3.40 7.80
N VAL A 417 8.60 -2.42 8.42
CA VAL A 417 9.44 -2.62 9.61
C VAL A 417 8.84 -1.91 10.81
N ALA A 418 9.10 -2.42 12.01
CA ALA A 418 8.72 -1.77 13.26
C ALA A 418 9.84 -1.92 14.30
N VAL A 419 10.15 -0.85 15.02
CA VAL A 419 11.12 -0.86 16.12
C VAL A 419 10.40 -1.03 17.45
N ASP A 420 10.86 -1.98 18.26
CA ASP A 420 10.35 -2.18 19.62
C ASP A 420 11.08 -1.31 20.65
N ALA A 421 10.51 -1.21 21.86
CA ALA A 421 11.06 -0.40 22.94
C ALA A 421 12.48 -0.85 23.39
N GLY A 422 12.91 -2.06 23.03
CA GLY A 422 14.26 -2.56 23.28
C GLY A 422 15.25 -2.22 22.15
N GLY A 423 14.83 -1.45 21.14
CA GLY A 423 15.63 -1.10 19.96
C GLY A 423 15.76 -2.21 18.92
N GLY A 424 15.04 -3.33 19.08
CA GLY A 424 15.02 -4.41 18.09
C GLY A 424 14.07 -4.08 16.95
N THR A 425 14.40 -4.57 15.75
CA THR A 425 13.61 -4.34 14.53
C THR A 425 12.86 -5.60 14.14
N TRP A 426 11.55 -5.48 14.03
CA TRP A 426 10.65 -6.51 13.50
C TRP A 426 10.40 -6.30 12.02
N LEU A 427 10.37 -7.40 11.25
CA LEU A 427 10.06 -7.40 9.82
C LEU A 427 9.53 -8.76 9.36
N PRO A 428 8.72 -8.83 8.29
CA PRO A 428 8.38 -10.09 7.65
C PRO A 428 9.55 -10.58 6.76
N ALA A 429 9.88 -11.87 6.84
CA ALA A 429 10.87 -12.51 5.97
C ALA A 429 10.57 -14.02 5.81
N GLY A 430 10.54 -14.51 4.56
CA GLY A 430 10.37 -15.95 4.28
C GLY A 430 9.03 -16.50 4.77
N GLY A 431 7.97 -15.68 4.68
CA GLY A 431 6.63 -16.02 5.17
C GLY A 431 6.49 -16.06 6.71
N ARG A 432 7.48 -15.57 7.46
CA ARG A 432 7.48 -15.52 8.93
C ARG A 432 7.75 -14.11 9.42
N LEU A 433 7.46 -13.86 10.70
CA LEU A 433 7.90 -12.64 11.36
C LEU A 433 9.28 -12.88 12.00
N VAL A 434 10.24 -12.00 11.74
CA VAL A 434 11.58 -12.05 12.31
C VAL A 434 11.87 -10.79 13.12
N ARG A 435 12.75 -10.94 14.11
CA ARG A 435 13.26 -9.85 14.94
C ARG A 435 14.77 -9.83 14.86
N LEU A 436 15.31 -8.68 14.47
CA LEU A 436 16.73 -8.35 14.57
C LEU A 436 16.96 -7.60 15.88
N ALA A 437 17.75 -8.18 16.78
CA ALA A 437 18.16 -7.51 18.00
C ALA A 437 19.25 -6.45 17.70
N PRO A 438 19.44 -5.45 18.58
CA PRO A 438 20.46 -4.40 18.40
C PRO A 438 21.90 -4.93 18.28
N ASP A 439 22.18 -6.13 18.80
CA ASP A 439 23.47 -6.82 18.71
C ASP A 439 23.68 -7.57 17.39
N GLY A 440 22.71 -7.50 16.46
CA GLY A 440 22.76 -8.16 15.16
C GLY A 440 22.24 -9.60 15.16
N VAL A 441 21.75 -10.12 16.29
CA VAL A 441 21.18 -11.47 16.35
C VAL A 441 19.77 -11.48 15.77
N LEU A 442 19.54 -12.36 14.81
CA LEU A 442 18.23 -12.57 14.17
C LEU A 442 17.53 -13.79 14.78
N ARG A 443 16.26 -13.61 15.13
CA ARG A 443 15.36 -14.68 15.59
C ARG A 443 14.06 -14.64 14.81
N ALA A 444 13.35 -15.76 14.77
CA ALA A 444 12.09 -15.88 14.03
C ALA A 444 10.97 -16.42 14.89
N VAL A 445 9.75 -15.95 14.62
CA VAL A 445 8.53 -16.63 15.07
C VAL A 445 8.35 -17.87 14.19
N PRO A 446 8.27 -19.10 14.75
CA PRO A 446 8.15 -20.31 13.94
C PRO A 446 6.86 -20.41 13.14
N ALA A 447 5.79 -19.79 13.64
CA ALA A 447 4.48 -19.77 12.99
C ALA A 447 4.53 -18.95 11.69
N ALA A 448 3.83 -19.44 10.67
CA ALA A 448 3.64 -18.69 9.43
C ALA A 448 2.82 -17.42 9.68
N LEU A 449 3.10 -16.38 8.90
CA LEU A 449 2.28 -15.17 8.90
C LEU A 449 0.84 -15.50 8.43
N PRO A 450 -0.19 -14.88 9.02
CA PRO A 450 -1.59 -15.10 8.62
C PRO A 450 -1.92 -14.55 7.22
N GLY A 451 -1.01 -13.78 6.62
CA GLY A 451 -1.10 -13.28 5.25
C GLY A 451 0.04 -12.30 4.93
N PRO A 452 0.10 -11.78 3.69
CA PRO A 452 1.07 -10.76 3.32
C PRO A 452 0.88 -9.49 4.16
N VAL A 453 1.93 -9.05 4.85
CA VAL A 453 1.89 -7.92 5.78
C VAL A 453 2.04 -6.61 5.01
N THR A 454 1.14 -5.66 5.25
CA THR A 454 1.17 -4.32 4.64
C THR A 454 1.60 -3.23 5.62
N ALA A 455 1.35 -3.42 6.91
CA ALA A 455 1.81 -2.53 7.97
C ALA A 455 2.16 -3.32 9.23
N LEU A 456 3.12 -2.79 10.00
CA LEU A 456 3.66 -3.41 11.21
C LEU A 456 3.88 -2.35 12.29
N LEU A 457 3.59 -2.70 13.55
CA LEU A 457 3.80 -1.84 14.70
C LEU A 457 4.21 -2.69 15.91
N ALA A 458 5.28 -2.31 16.60
CA ALA A 458 5.59 -2.82 17.92
C ALA A 458 5.01 -1.86 18.97
N THR A 459 4.27 -2.38 19.94
CA THR A 459 3.62 -1.58 20.97
C THR A 459 4.47 -1.52 22.24
N PRO A 460 4.32 -0.49 23.09
CA PRO A 460 5.17 -0.30 24.28
C PRO A 460 5.09 -1.44 25.30
N ASP A 461 3.98 -2.20 25.29
CA ASP A 461 3.76 -3.38 26.13
C ASP A 461 4.41 -4.66 25.57
N GLY A 462 5.18 -4.57 24.48
CA GLY A 462 5.93 -5.69 23.90
C GLY A 462 5.13 -6.56 22.94
N ALA A 463 3.90 -6.17 22.59
CA ALA A 463 3.15 -6.85 21.54
C ALA A 463 3.57 -6.36 20.14
N VAL A 464 3.29 -7.19 19.13
CA VAL A 464 3.43 -6.80 17.72
C VAL A 464 2.06 -6.85 17.06
N VAL A 465 1.68 -5.76 16.41
CA VAL A 465 0.44 -5.60 15.65
C VAL A 465 0.77 -5.54 14.17
N LEU A 466 0.04 -6.30 13.36
CA LEU A 466 0.25 -6.36 11.91
C LEU A 466 -1.08 -6.26 11.17
N ALA A 467 -1.07 -5.55 10.05
CA ALA A 467 -2.17 -5.51 9.09
C ALA A 467 -1.82 -6.41 7.89
N THR A 468 -2.74 -7.29 7.51
CA THR A 468 -2.58 -8.17 6.34
C THR A 468 -3.50 -7.78 5.19
N ARG A 469 -3.09 -8.13 3.98
CA ARG A 469 -3.91 -8.05 2.76
C ARG A 469 -4.29 -9.43 2.22
N GLY A 470 -5.17 -9.46 1.22
CA GLY A 470 -5.62 -10.67 0.55
C GLY A 470 -6.86 -11.31 1.19
N PRO A 471 -7.17 -12.58 0.85
CA PRO A 471 -8.29 -13.30 1.45
C PRO A 471 -8.09 -13.41 2.97
N GLY A 472 -9.00 -12.82 3.75
CA GLY A 472 -8.86 -12.76 5.22
C GLY A 472 -8.05 -11.57 5.75
N ALA A 473 -7.91 -10.50 4.96
CA ALA A 473 -7.31 -9.23 5.39
C ALA A 473 -7.84 -8.76 6.75
N ALA A 474 -6.93 -8.57 7.69
CA ALA A 474 -7.28 -8.30 9.08
C ALA A 474 -6.15 -7.60 9.82
N LEU A 475 -6.51 -7.00 10.95
CA LEU A 475 -5.60 -6.55 11.98
C LEU A 475 -5.36 -7.70 12.96
N TRP A 476 -4.10 -8.06 13.16
CA TRP A 476 -3.68 -9.14 14.04
C TRP A 476 -2.75 -8.61 15.12
N ARG A 477 -2.75 -9.29 16.27
CA ARG A 477 -1.87 -8.99 17.39
C ARG A 477 -1.18 -10.26 17.87
N MET A 478 0.12 -10.18 18.08
CA MET A 478 0.92 -11.14 18.80
C MET A 478 1.24 -10.55 20.18
N PRO A 479 0.53 -10.96 21.25
CA PRO A 479 0.57 -10.29 22.55
C PRO A 479 1.89 -10.46 23.30
N ASP A 480 2.53 -11.62 23.19
CA ASP A 480 3.83 -11.91 23.81
C ASP A 480 4.86 -12.22 22.72
N ALA A 481 5.32 -11.16 22.05
CA ALA A 481 6.17 -11.29 20.87
C ALA A 481 7.53 -11.90 21.21
N ALA A 482 8.11 -11.54 22.36
CA ALA A 482 9.42 -12.01 22.79
C ALA A 482 9.40 -13.51 23.12
N ALA A 483 8.35 -14.01 23.79
CA ALA A 483 8.24 -15.44 24.10
C ALA A 483 8.00 -16.33 22.87
N ALA A 484 7.50 -15.75 21.77
CA ALA A 484 7.25 -16.48 20.52
C ALA A 484 8.50 -16.67 19.65
N LEU A 485 9.63 -16.05 20.00
CA LEU A 485 10.87 -16.13 19.23
C LEU A 485 11.60 -17.46 19.43
N ALA A 486 12.08 -18.02 18.33
CA ALA A 486 13.00 -19.15 18.31
C ALA A 486 14.32 -18.74 17.62
N ASP A 487 15.40 -19.42 18.01
CA ASP A 487 16.70 -19.26 17.37
C ASP A 487 16.68 -19.80 15.94
N LEU A 488 17.39 -19.09 15.06
CA LEU A 488 17.61 -19.48 13.68
C LEU A 488 18.88 -20.34 13.54
N PRO A 489 19.00 -21.14 12.47
CA PRO A 489 20.21 -21.92 12.23
C PRO A 489 21.46 -21.01 12.07
N PRO A 490 22.66 -21.54 12.34
CA PRO A 490 23.90 -20.81 12.09
C PRO A 490 24.13 -20.61 10.59
N VAL A 491 25.06 -19.71 10.26
CA VAL A 491 25.44 -19.39 8.88
C VAL A 491 26.05 -20.62 8.19
N PRO A 492 25.57 -21.02 7.00
CA PRO A 492 26.19 -22.06 6.19
C PRO A 492 27.64 -21.73 5.83
N ALA A 493 28.52 -22.72 5.76
CA ALA A 493 29.95 -22.50 5.51
C ALA A 493 30.27 -22.03 4.08
N ASP A 494 29.36 -22.28 3.14
CA ASP A 494 29.42 -21.93 1.72
C ASP A 494 28.71 -20.60 1.38
N CYS A 495 28.15 -19.92 2.39
CA CYS A 495 27.54 -18.60 2.26
C CYS A 495 28.60 -17.50 2.07
N VAL A 496 28.36 -16.63 1.09
CA VAL A 496 29.14 -15.39 0.87
C VAL A 496 28.30 -14.19 1.30
N ALA A 497 28.29 -13.90 2.60
CA ALA A 497 27.54 -12.79 3.18
C ALA A 497 28.12 -11.40 2.84
N ASP A 498 29.44 -11.32 2.75
CA ASP A 498 30.21 -10.10 2.51
C ASP A 498 31.20 -10.35 1.38
N PRO A 499 30.74 -10.35 0.12
CA PRO A 499 31.63 -10.57 -1.00
C PRO A 499 32.65 -9.42 -1.08
N PRO A 500 33.95 -9.72 -1.30
CA PRO A 500 34.98 -8.69 -1.40
C PRO A 500 34.75 -7.80 -2.63
N ALA A 501 35.24 -6.56 -2.57
CA ALA A 501 35.26 -5.69 -3.74
C ALA A 501 36.11 -6.32 -4.87
N VAL A 502 35.58 -6.34 -6.09
CA VAL A 502 36.18 -7.00 -7.25
C VAL A 502 36.86 -6.03 -8.23
N GLY A 503 36.81 -4.72 -7.95
CA GLY A 503 37.48 -3.68 -8.74
C GLY A 503 37.41 -2.31 -8.05
N PRO A 504 38.17 -1.32 -8.55
CA PRO A 504 38.03 0.07 -8.09
C PRO A 504 36.69 0.67 -8.53
N PRO A 505 36.20 1.74 -7.87
CA PRO A 505 35.02 2.47 -8.32
C PRO A 505 35.27 3.20 -9.64
N VAL A 506 34.20 3.52 -10.36
CA VAL A 506 34.29 4.35 -11.57
C VAL A 506 34.43 5.82 -11.20
N VAL A 507 34.89 6.64 -12.14
CA VAL A 507 34.87 8.09 -12.00
C VAL A 507 33.60 8.61 -12.68
N LEU A 508 32.70 9.23 -11.91
CA LEU A 508 31.48 9.87 -12.41
C LEU A 508 31.75 11.37 -12.55
N VAL A 509 31.72 11.88 -13.78
CA VAL A 509 31.95 13.30 -14.08
C VAL A 509 30.62 13.95 -14.46
N PRO A 510 30.09 14.88 -13.64
CA PRO A 510 28.88 15.62 -14.00
C PRO A 510 29.07 16.37 -15.32
N VAL A 511 28.07 16.29 -16.20
CA VAL A 511 28.06 17.03 -17.46
C VAL A 511 27.03 18.15 -17.36
N ALA A 512 27.37 19.36 -17.85
CA ALA A 512 26.53 20.55 -17.70
C ALA A 512 25.10 20.28 -18.18
N ASN A 513 24.13 20.39 -17.27
CA ASN A 513 22.80 19.86 -17.47
C ASN A 513 21.92 20.77 -18.36
N THR A 514 21.20 20.16 -19.30
CA THR A 514 20.00 20.74 -19.98
C THR A 514 18.75 19.88 -19.79
N ALA A 515 18.78 18.82 -18.97
CA ALA A 515 17.66 17.90 -18.71
C ALA A 515 16.62 18.49 -17.74
N GLY A 516 16.16 19.72 -18.02
CA GLY A 516 14.88 20.21 -17.51
C GLY A 516 13.67 19.55 -18.19
N ASP A 517 13.92 18.70 -19.20
CA ASP A 517 12.91 17.92 -19.90
C ASP A 517 12.97 16.45 -19.41
N PRO A 518 12.01 16.00 -18.60
CA PRO A 518 11.98 14.63 -18.05
C PRO A 518 11.76 13.53 -19.11
N VAL A 519 11.69 13.90 -20.39
CA VAL A 519 11.27 13.01 -21.48
C VAL A 519 12.35 12.75 -22.53
N GLY A 520 13.50 13.43 -22.47
CA GLY A 520 14.52 13.30 -23.51
C GLY A 520 15.53 12.15 -23.33
N SER A 521 16.47 12.00 -24.27
CA SER A 521 17.47 10.92 -24.29
C SER A 521 18.89 11.45 -24.57
N PRO A 522 19.95 10.95 -23.92
CA PRO A 522 21.29 11.47 -24.12
C PRO A 522 21.86 11.04 -25.48
N LEU A 523 22.55 11.96 -26.16
CA LEU A 523 23.13 11.74 -27.49
C LEU A 523 24.67 11.73 -27.47
N GLY A 524 25.30 12.47 -26.55
CA GLY A 524 26.76 12.59 -26.46
C GLY A 524 27.28 12.67 -25.03
N ALA A 525 28.50 12.16 -24.82
CA ALA A 525 29.21 12.23 -23.53
C ALA A 525 29.66 13.66 -23.16
N ASP A 526 29.49 14.60 -24.09
CA ASP A 526 29.72 16.04 -23.95
C ASP A 526 28.52 16.80 -23.35
N GLY A 527 27.37 16.12 -23.18
CA GLY A 527 26.17 16.71 -22.58
C GLY A 527 25.05 16.99 -23.58
N ARG A 528 25.23 16.63 -24.85
CA ARG A 528 24.19 16.78 -25.87
C ARG A 528 23.03 15.81 -25.62
N PHE A 529 21.81 16.29 -25.77
CA PHE A 529 20.58 15.57 -25.40
C PHE A 529 19.46 15.78 -26.41
N ALA A 530 18.66 14.76 -26.72
CA ALA A 530 17.45 14.89 -27.53
C ALA A 530 16.27 15.27 -26.65
N SER A 531 15.53 16.32 -27.00
CA SER A 531 14.29 16.75 -26.33
C SER A 531 13.11 16.65 -27.29
N GLY A 532 11.92 16.33 -26.76
CA GLY A 532 10.69 16.15 -27.51
C GLY A 532 9.55 17.01 -26.99
N ASP A 533 8.83 17.70 -27.87
CA ASP A 533 7.69 18.53 -27.49
C ASP A 533 6.35 17.77 -27.60
N ARG A 534 5.65 17.70 -26.47
CA ARG A 534 4.37 16.99 -26.31
C ARG A 534 3.25 17.79 -26.97
N GLY A 535 2.90 17.42 -28.20
CA GLY A 535 1.79 17.99 -28.96
C GLY A 535 2.16 18.45 -30.36
N THR A 536 3.44 18.78 -30.59
CA THR A 536 3.97 19.07 -31.93
C THR A 536 4.76 17.90 -32.52
N GLY A 537 5.19 16.95 -31.67
CA GLY A 537 6.05 15.84 -32.07
C GLY A 537 7.47 16.29 -32.44
N ALA A 538 7.82 17.56 -32.26
CA ALA A 538 9.12 18.07 -32.62
C ALA A 538 10.21 17.42 -31.77
N VAL A 539 11.30 17.00 -32.42
CA VAL A 539 12.50 16.43 -31.80
C VAL A 539 13.67 17.35 -32.13
N ALA A 540 14.41 17.76 -31.10
CA ALA A 540 15.58 18.62 -31.23
C ALA A 540 16.75 18.14 -30.39
N ALA A 541 17.97 18.30 -30.90
CA ALA A 541 19.20 18.13 -30.14
C ALA A 541 19.50 19.43 -29.38
N VAL A 542 19.52 19.34 -28.06
CA VAL A 542 19.90 20.42 -27.16
C VAL A 542 21.40 20.32 -26.88
N PRO A 543 22.22 21.31 -27.28
CA PRO A 543 23.63 21.32 -26.97
C PRO A 543 23.88 21.70 -25.50
N PRO A 544 25.03 21.33 -24.93
CA PRO A 544 25.40 21.76 -23.58
C PRO A 544 25.54 23.28 -23.49
N GLY A 545 25.28 23.85 -22.30
CA GLY A 545 25.59 25.26 -22.00
C GLY A 545 24.57 26.30 -22.52
N GLY A 546 23.34 25.90 -22.83
CA GLY A 546 22.24 26.84 -23.13
C GLY A 546 22.26 27.41 -24.56
N ALA A 547 23.04 26.81 -25.47
CA ALA A 547 22.94 27.09 -26.89
C ALA A 547 21.54 26.72 -27.42
N PRO A 548 21.06 27.39 -28.49
CA PRO A 548 19.73 27.11 -29.04
C PRO A 548 19.62 25.65 -29.51
N PRO A 549 18.47 24.97 -29.27
CA PRO A 549 18.23 23.63 -29.77
C PRO A 549 18.36 23.55 -31.29
N VAL A 550 18.95 22.47 -31.78
CA VAL A 550 19.10 22.14 -33.20
C VAL A 550 17.97 21.18 -33.58
N PRO A 551 17.02 21.57 -34.47
CA PRO A 551 15.94 20.69 -34.89
C PRO A 551 16.50 19.42 -35.56
N LEU A 552 16.02 18.25 -35.12
CA LEU A 552 16.32 16.95 -35.74
C LEU A 552 15.17 16.50 -36.65
N GLY A 553 13.92 16.78 -36.27
CA GLY A 553 12.75 16.43 -37.07
C GLY A 553 11.44 16.53 -36.29
N THR A 554 10.40 15.91 -36.84
CA THR A 554 9.08 15.80 -36.20
C THR A 554 8.63 14.35 -36.25
N ARG A 555 7.99 13.89 -35.17
CA ARG A 555 7.37 12.57 -35.07
C ARG A 555 5.96 12.62 -35.62
N ASP A 556 5.66 11.73 -36.56
CA ASP A 556 4.32 11.65 -37.16
C ASP A 556 3.30 11.02 -36.19
N ASP A 557 3.77 10.22 -35.24
CA ASP A 557 2.95 9.60 -34.18
C ASP A 557 2.65 10.54 -33.00
N GLY A 558 3.29 11.72 -32.96
CA GLY A 558 3.16 12.69 -31.87
C GLY A 558 3.63 12.19 -30.49
N ALA A 559 4.26 11.01 -30.41
CA ALA A 559 4.73 10.43 -29.17
C ALA A 559 6.05 11.05 -28.72
N THR A 560 6.39 10.89 -27.44
CA THR A 560 7.66 11.36 -26.86
C THR A 560 8.57 10.19 -26.47
N GLY A 561 8.55 9.13 -27.29
CA GLY A 561 9.35 7.92 -27.06
C GLY A 561 10.87 8.14 -27.19
N PRO A 562 11.68 7.14 -26.80
CA PRO A 562 13.13 7.26 -26.71
C PRO A 562 13.78 7.57 -28.06
N VAL A 563 14.88 8.33 -28.01
CA VAL A 563 15.72 8.71 -29.15
C VAL A 563 17.13 8.19 -28.91
N TRP A 564 17.76 7.62 -29.94
CA TRP A 564 19.06 6.98 -29.85
C TRP A 564 20.10 7.68 -30.74
N PRO A 565 21.37 7.79 -30.32
CA PRO A 565 22.42 8.34 -31.17
C PRO A 565 22.73 7.42 -32.35
N ASP A 566 23.12 8.01 -33.49
CA ASP A 566 23.56 7.27 -34.68
C ASP A 566 25.09 7.19 -34.84
N GLY A 567 25.85 7.84 -33.93
CA GLY A 567 27.31 7.84 -33.95
C GLY A 567 27.95 8.97 -34.79
N SER A 568 27.15 9.72 -35.55
CA SER A 568 27.60 10.72 -36.52
C SER A 568 27.07 12.13 -36.24
N GLY A 569 26.45 12.33 -35.08
CA GLY A 569 25.79 13.57 -34.70
C GLY A 569 24.29 13.59 -35.01
N GLY A 570 23.75 12.53 -35.63
CA GLY A 570 22.33 12.35 -35.88
C GLY A 570 21.65 11.48 -34.82
N ALA A 571 20.43 11.03 -35.11
CA ALA A 571 19.65 10.22 -34.19
C ALA A 571 18.65 9.29 -34.89
N TRP A 572 18.22 8.27 -34.16
CA TRP A 572 17.18 7.32 -34.52
C TRP A 572 16.02 7.35 -33.53
N TRP A 573 14.80 7.15 -34.02
CA TRP A 573 13.64 6.83 -33.18
C TRP A 573 12.68 5.89 -33.92
N LEU A 574 11.70 5.40 -33.17
CA LEU A 574 10.68 4.50 -33.66
C LEU A 574 9.31 5.20 -33.57
N GLU A 575 8.63 5.29 -34.71
CA GLU A 575 7.23 5.75 -34.80
C GLU A 575 6.29 4.54 -34.82
N THR A 576 5.16 4.62 -34.12
CA THR A 576 4.17 3.53 -34.06
C THR A 576 2.83 3.96 -34.66
N ALA A 577 2.32 3.20 -35.63
CA ALA A 577 1.01 3.42 -36.24
C ALA A 577 0.38 2.10 -36.71
N ASP A 578 -0.88 1.84 -36.35
CA ASP A 578 -1.64 0.65 -36.80
C ASP A 578 -0.88 -0.69 -36.64
N GLU A 579 -0.25 -0.91 -35.48
CA GLU A 579 0.60 -2.09 -35.16
C GLU A 579 1.88 -2.23 -36.02
N LEU A 580 2.19 -1.22 -36.83
CA LEU A 580 3.44 -1.11 -37.58
C LEU A 580 4.41 -0.17 -36.87
N LEU A 581 5.68 -0.52 -36.96
CA LEU A 581 6.81 0.24 -36.45
C LEU A 581 7.57 0.85 -37.63
N THR A 582 7.78 2.15 -37.60
CA THR A 582 8.53 2.89 -38.62
C THR A 582 9.82 3.43 -38.02
N PRO A 583 10.99 2.87 -38.37
CA PRO A 583 12.27 3.44 -37.97
C PRO A 583 12.52 4.75 -38.71
N VAL A 584 12.93 5.76 -37.98
CA VAL A 584 13.18 7.09 -38.51
C VAL A 584 14.61 7.50 -38.18
N HIS A 585 15.34 7.93 -39.21
CA HIS A 585 16.69 8.46 -39.11
C HIS A 585 16.68 9.97 -39.33
N ALA A 586 17.21 10.70 -38.35
CA ALA A 586 17.56 12.11 -38.48
C ALA A 586 19.09 12.25 -38.60
N PRO A 587 19.65 12.20 -39.82
CA PRO A 587 21.09 12.37 -40.02
C PRO A 587 21.54 13.78 -39.65
N ALA A 588 22.79 13.92 -39.19
CA ALA A 588 23.38 15.21 -38.87
C ALA A 588 23.36 16.15 -40.08
N GLY A 589 22.58 17.25 -39.99
CA GLY A 589 22.48 18.27 -41.05
C GLY A 589 21.81 17.81 -42.35
N GLY A 590 21.19 16.64 -42.36
CA GLY A 590 20.48 16.08 -43.52
C GLY A 590 18.95 16.06 -43.34
N PRO A 591 18.20 15.72 -44.39
CA PRO A 591 16.76 15.55 -44.29
C PRO A 591 16.41 14.27 -43.53
N LEU A 592 15.26 14.30 -42.84
CA LEU A 592 14.68 13.17 -42.15
C LEU A 592 14.38 12.01 -43.12
N GLN A 593 14.72 10.79 -42.73
CA GLN A 593 14.49 9.58 -43.53
C GLN A 593 13.59 8.61 -42.75
N ARG A 594 12.44 8.27 -43.32
CA ARG A 594 11.54 7.24 -42.78
C ARG A 594 11.71 5.96 -43.59
N LEU A 595 12.05 4.88 -42.91
CA LEU A 595 12.19 3.58 -43.54
C LEU A 595 10.82 2.93 -43.75
N ALA A 596 10.78 1.86 -44.54
CA ALA A 596 9.55 1.11 -44.75
C ALA A 596 9.03 0.55 -43.40
N PRO A 597 7.74 0.74 -43.07
CA PRO A 597 7.17 0.20 -41.84
C PRO A 597 7.29 -1.32 -41.77
N VAL A 598 7.53 -1.84 -40.57
CA VAL A 598 7.60 -3.28 -40.28
C VAL A 598 6.51 -3.66 -39.28
N PRO A 599 5.92 -4.87 -39.36
CA PRO A 599 5.05 -5.37 -38.31
C PRO A 599 5.78 -5.45 -36.97
N ASP A 600 5.14 -5.03 -35.88
CA ASP A 600 5.70 -5.22 -34.54
C ASP A 600 5.84 -6.72 -34.23
N PRO A 601 7.06 -7.25 -34.04
CA PRO A 601 7.25 -8.64 -33.66
C PRO A 601 6.83 -8.94 -32.21
N ALA A 602 6.52 -7.91 -31.39
CA ALA A 602 6.22 -7.99 -29.95
C ALA A 602 5.18 -6.96 -29.44
N PRO A 603 3.95 -6.91 -30.00
CA PRO A 603 2.97 -5.82 -29.79
C PRO A 603 2.41 -5.64 -28.37
N ARG A 604 2.67 -6.57 -27.43
CA ARG A 604 2.11 -6.51 -26.06
C ARG A 604 3.05 -5.92 -25.01
N GLU A 605 4.34 -5.82 -25.29
CA GLU A 605 5.34 -5.37 -24.30
C GLU A 605 6.29 -4.29 -24.84
N GLY A 606 6.11 -3.86 -26.10
CA GLY A 606 6.81 -2.74 -26.72
C GLY A 606 8.20 -3.12 -27.24
N ALA A 607 8.49 -2.75 -28.50
CA ALA A 607 9.80 -2.94 -29.11
C ALA A 607 10.69 -1.70 -28.92
N VAL A 608 12.00 -1.90 -28.82
CA VAL A 608 12.99 -0.82 -28.66
C VAL A 608 14.11 -0.94 -29.67
N LEU A 609 14.62 0.20 -30.14
CA LEU A 609 15.83 0.21 -30.98
C LEU A 609 17.07 0.00 -30.10
N LEU A 610 18.02 -0.78 -30.60
CA LEU A 610 19.35 -0.91 -30.03
C LEU A 610 20.28 0.17 -30.62
N PRO A 611 21.09 0.88 -29.82
CA PRO A 611 22.05 1.86 -30.35
C PRO A 611 23.00 1.25 -31.39
N ASP A 612 23.17 1.96 -32.52
CA ASP A 612 24.14 1.65 -33.56
C ASP A 612 24.96 2.92 -33.88
N LEU A 613 26.24 2.89 -33.51
CA LEU A 613 27.14 4.05 -33.70
C LEU A 613 27.81 4.07 -35.09
N GLY A 614 27.43 3.18 -36.00
CA GLY A 614 27.87 3.18 -37.40
C GLY A 614 26.95 3.91 -38.36
N GLY A 615 25.82 4.43 -37.88
CA GLY A 615 24.81 5.07 -38.70
C GLY A 615 23.97 4.11 -39.54
N ALA A 616 24.12 2.79 -39.34
CA ALA A 616 23.27 1.79 -39.99
C ALA A 616 21.86 1.75 -39.36
N VAL A 617 20.95 1.03 -40.01
CA VAL A 617 19.59 0.83 -39.47
C VAL A 617 19.72 0.00 -38.18
N PRO A 618 19.28 0.53 -37.02
CA PRO A 618 19.49 -0.15 -35.76
C PRO A 618 18.63 -1.41 -35.65
N LEU A 619 19.11 -2.38 -34.85
CA LEU A 619 18.34 -3.58 -34.56
C LEU A 619 17.12 -3.24 -33.69
N LEU A 620 16.02 -3.94 -33.95
CA LEU A 620 14.81 -3.89 -33.11
C LEU A 620 14.86 -5.02 -32.09
N ALA A 621 14.85 -4.69 -30.79
CA ALA A 621 14.84 -5.65 -29.70
C ALA A 621 13.47 -5.75 -29.02
N GLY A 622 13.17 -6.93 -28.48
CA GLY A 622 12.00 -7.18 -27.64
C GLY A 622 11.95 -8.61 -27.10
N VAL A 623 10.82 -8.99 -26.51
CA VAL A 623 10.63 -10.32 -25.89
C VAL A 623 10.78 -11.50 -26.85
N ALA A 624 10.57 -11.25 -28.14
CA ALA A 624 10.67 -12.28 -29.15
C ALA A 624 12.11 -12.49 -29.65
N GLY A 625 13.02 -11.52 -29.49
CA GLY A 625 14.32 -11.53 -30.15
C GLY A 625 14.86 -10.15 -30.45
N ALA A 626 16.01 -10.14 -31.15
CA ALA A 626 16.48 -8.98 -31.90
C ALA A 626 16.26 -9.20 -33.40
N PHE A 627 15.89 -8.16 -34.13
CA PHE A 627 15.53 -8.20 -35.53
C PHE A 627 16.29 -7.13 -36.32
N ALA A 628 16.91 -7.54 -37.43
CA ALA A 628 17.41 -6.65 -38.45
C ALA A 628 16.24 -6.15 -39.30
N LEU A 629 16.22 -4.85 -39.57
CA LEU A 629 15.17 -4.20 -40.34
C LEU A 629 15.71 -3.95 -41.75
N ASP A 630 15.12 -4.61 -42.74
CA ASP A 630 15.51 -4.49 -44.14
C ASP A 630 14.28 -4.46 -45.05
N GLY A 631 14.13 -3.37 -45.82
CA GLY A 631 13.12 -3.26 -46.86
C GLY A 631 11.66 -3.52 -46.44
N GLY A 632 11.28 -3.18 -45.19
CA GLY A 632 9.93 -3.44 -44.67
C GLY A 632 9.74 -4.86 -44.11
N THR A 633 10.83 -5.60 -43.91
CA THR A 633 10.84 -6.90 -43.24
C THR A 633 11.68 -6.86 -41.97
N ALA A 634 11.27 -7.63 -40.97
CA ALA A 634 12.02 -7.84 -39.73
C ALA A 634 12.61 -9.26 -39.73
N ALA A 635 13.90 -9.36 -40.05
CA ALA A 635 14.62 -10.63 -40.05
C ALA A 635 15.22 -10.89 -38.68
N ARG A 636 14.89 -12.02 -38.06
CA ARG A 636 15.40 -12.37 -36.73
C ARG A 636 16.91 -12.60 -36.74
N VAL A 637 17.61 -11.94 -35.83
CA VAL A 637 19.07 -11.99 -35.64
C VAL A 637 19.45 -12.74 -34.36
N ALA A 638 18.68 -12.55 -33.28
CA ALA A 638 18.87 -13.24 -32.02
C ALA A 638 17.53 -13.80 -31.51
N ASP A 639 17.59 -15.00 -30.94
CA ASP A 639 16.44 -15.65 -30.31
C ASP A 639 16.30 -15.29 -28.83
N GLY A 640 15.07 -15.38 -28.34
CA GLY A 640 14.73 -15.14 -26.94
C GLY A 640 14.64 -13.65 -26.58
N PRO A 641 14.11 -13.33 -25.40
CA PRO A 641 14.03 -11.96 -24.91
C PRO A 641 15.36 -11.21 -25.00
N VAL A 642 15.38 -10.11 -25.76
CA VAL A 642 16.52 -9.19 -25.84
C VAL A 642 16.19 -7.93 -25.06
N THR A 643 16.97 -7.66 -24.01
CA THR A 643 16.74 -6.55 -23.07
C THR A 643 17.66 -5.35 -23.31
N GLY A 644 18.67 -5.51 -24.17
CA GLY A 644 19.61 -4.45 -24.52
C GLY A 644 20.66 -4.91 -25.52
N GLY A 645 21.47 -3.97 -26.00
CA GLY A 645 22.50 -4.24 -27.00
C GLY A 645 23.13 -2.96 -27.53
N VAL A 646 24.20 -3.11 -28.28
CA VAL A 646 24.91 -2.00 -28.91
C VAL A 646 25.72 -2.49 -30.11
N VAL A 647 25.82 -1.68 -31.16
CA VAL A 647 26.62 -1.93 -32.36
C VAL A 647 27.65 -0.82 -32.55
N ARG A 648 28.89 -1.21 -32.83
CA ARG A 648 30.02 -0.32 -33.14
C ARG A 648 29.94 0.15 -34.59
N ALA A 649 30.70 1.21 -34.87
CA ALA A 649 30.85 1.74 -36.22
C ALA A 649 31.42 0.75 -37.25
N ASP A 650 32.15 -0.29 -36.81
CA ASP A 650 32.68 -1.32 -37.70
C ASP A 650 31.71 -2.50 -37.95
N GLY A 651 30.48 -2.43 -37.41
CA GLY A 651 29.44 -3.45 -37.57
C GLY A 651 29.52 -4.62 -36.58
N ARG A 652 30.54 -4.65 -35.70
CA ARG A 652 30.59 -5.58 -34.56
C ARG A 652 29.73 -5.05 -33.42
N GLY A 653 29.07 -5.91 -32.68
CA GLY A 653 28.18 -5.50 -31.61
C GLY A 653 27.94 -6.58 -30.56
N TRP A 654 27.08 -6.26 -29.60
CA TRP A 654 26.69 -7.19 -28.55
C TRP A 654 25.22 -7.03 -28.22
N VAL A 655 24.55 -8.12 -27.88
CA VAL A 655 23.17 -8.13 -27.41
C VAL A 655 23.04 -8.91 -26.12
N LEU A 656 22.20 -8.40 -25.22
CA LEU A 656 21.84 -9.06 -23.98
C LEU A 656 20.57 -9.87 -24.22
N SER A 657 20.70 -11.20 -24.11
CA SER A 657 19.62 -12.16 -24.36
C SER A 657 19.58 -13.19 -23.25
N ASP A 658 18.46 -13.22 -22.51
CA ASP A 658 18.25 -14.15 -21.38
C ASP A 658 19.44 -14.20 -20.40
N GLY A 659 19.94 -13.04 -19.94
CA GLY A 659 21.06 -13.00 -18.99
C GLY A 659 22.42 -13.45 -19.58
N ARG A 660 22.55 -13.48 -20.91
CA ARG A 660 23.81 -13.68 -21.63
C ARG A 660 24.23 -12.45 -22.40
N LEU A 661 25.53 -12.35 -22.66
CA LEU A 661 26.07 -11.46 -23.68
C LEU A 661 26.40 -12.25 -24.94
N LEU A 662 25.74 -11.94 -26.05
CA LEU A 662 26.01 -12.54 -27.36
C LEU A 662 26.76 -11.55 -28.24
N ALA A 663 27.81 -12.00 -28.93
CA ALA A 663 28.51 -11.20 -29.92
C ALA A 663 27.72 -11.15 -31.23
N LEU A 664 27.72 -9.97 -31.84
CA LEU A 664 27.20 -9.70 -33.17
C LEU A 664 28.35 -9.33 -34.11
N ASP A 665 28.27 -9.83 -35.33
CA ASP A 665 29.10 -9.40 -36.45
C ASP A 665 28.23 -9.29 -37.70
N ALA A 666 28.26 -8.13 -38.36
CA ALA A 666 27.47 -7.84 -39.56
C ALA A 666 25.98 -8.24 -39.42
N GLY A 667 25.37 -7.92 -38.27
CA GLY A 667 23.96 -8.23 -38.01
C GLY A 667 23.65 -9.71 -37.78
N ARG A 668 24.63 -10.53 -37.39
CA ARG A 668 24.44 -11.94 -37.05
C ARG A 668 25.08 -12.29 -35.71
N VAL A 669 24.42 -13.14 -34.93
CA VAL A 669 25.02 -13.71 -33.71
C VAL A 669 26.14 -14.67 -34.07
N THR A 670 27.36 -14.39 -33.59
CA THR A 670 28.54 -15.24 -33.82
C THR A 670 28.80 -16.23 -32.69
N GLY A 671 28.31 -15.92 -31.48
CA GLY A 671 28.43 -16.80 -30.32
C GLY A 671 28.15 -16.07 -29.00
N ALA A 672 28.17 -16.81 -27.91
CA ALA A 672 28.12 -16.23 -26.57
C ALA A 672 29.52 -15.79 -26.13
N VAL A 673 29.60 -14.59 -25.55
CA VAL A 673 30.80 -14.03 -24.91
C VAL A 673 30.74 -14.25 -23.40
N ILE A 674 29.56 -14.08 -22.81
CA ILE A 674 29.30 -14.36 -21.40
C ILE A 674 28.04 -15.24 -21.33
N ASP A 675 28.18 -16.45 -20.78
CA ASP A 675 27.05 -17.38 -20.58
C ASP A 675 27.27 -18.31 -19.38
N ALA A 676 26.36 -18.23 -18.41
CA ALA A 676 26.31 -19.15 -17.26
C ALA A 676 25.91 -20.59 -17.61
N GLY A 677 25.46 -20.84 -18.84
CA GLY A 677 24.97 -22.14 -19.28
C GLY A 677 23.79 -22.60 -18.42
N PRO A 678 23.82 -23.82 -17.84
CA PRO A 678 22.73 -24.35 -17.03
C PRO A 678 22.42 -23.57 -15.74
N GLN A 679 23.33 -22.71 -15.26
CA GLN A 679 23.15 -21.93 -14.03
C GLN A 679 22.45 -20.59 -14.25
N ARG A 680 22.04 -20.30 -15.50
CA ARG A 680 21.37 -19.07 -15.90
C ARG A 680 20.03 -18.89 -15.19
N GLY A 681 19.72 -17.65 -14.85
CA GLY A 681 18.46 -17.29 -14.18
C GLY A 681 18.41 -17.69 -12.71
N ALA A 682 19.55 -18.05 -12.11
CA ALA A 682 19.65 -18.30 -10.67
C ALA A 682 19.47 -17.02 -9.85
N GLY A 683 19.60 -15.84 -10.47
CA GLY A 683 19.39 -14.54 -9.83
C GLY A 683 20.45 -14.18 -8.78
N VAL A 684 21.58 -14.90 -8.78
CA VAL A 684 22.70 -14.66 -7.86
C VAL A 684 23.46 -13.42 -8.33
N PRO A 685 23.72 -12.43 -7.46
CA PRO A 685 24.48 -11.23 -7.85
C PRO A 685 25.88 -11.57 -8.39
N VAL A 686 26.33 -10.85 -9.43
CA VAL A 686 27.63 -11.10 -10.09
C VAL A 686 28.80 -11.08 -9.10
N VAL A 687 28.80 -10.16 -8.13
CA VAL A 687 29.85 -10.09 -7.11
C VAL A 687 29.94 -11.36 -6.24
N VAL A 688 28.81 -12.02 -5.97
CA VAL A 688 28.76 -13.30 -5.24
C VAL A 688 29.27 -14.43 -6.12
N GLN A 689 28.89 -14.46 -7.40
CA GLN A 689 29.40 -15.45 -8.36
C GLN A 689 30.93 -15.37 -8.47
N LEU A 690 31.49 -14.17 -8.60
CA LEU A 690 32.93 -13.93 -8.64
C LEU A 690 33.63 -14.36 -7.34
N ALA A 691 33.04 -14.05 -6.17
CA ALA A 691 33.56 -14.49 -4.88
C ALA A 691 33.57 -16.03 -4.73
N ARG A 692 32.67 -16.73 -5.42
CA ARG A 692 32.64 -18.20 -5.53
C ARG A 692 33.60 -18.75 -6.59
N GLY A 693 34.38 -17.89 -7.26
CA GLY A 693 35.35 -18.28 -8.28
C GLY A 693 34.75 -18.56 -9.66
N VAL A 694 33.52 -18.09 -9.94
CA VAL A 694 32.96 -18.14 -11.30
C VAL A 694 33.78 -17.22 -12.20
N ALA A 695 34.23 -17.73 -13.34
CA ALA A 695 35.00 -16.94 -14.30
C ALA A 695 34.12 -15.87 -14.99
N PRO A 696 34.67 -14.68 -15.35
CA PRO A 696 33.88 -13.59 -15.92
C PRO A 696 33.08 -13.94 -17.19
N ASP A 697 33.57 -14.86 -18.03
CA ASP A 697 32.92 -15.39 -19.24
C ASP A 697 31.78 -16.38 -18.95
N ARG A 698 31.59 -16.77 -17.68
CA ARG A 698 30.59 -17.76 -17.23
C ARG A 698 29.59 -17.20 -16.23
N LEU A 699 29.49 -15.88 -16.14
CA LEU A 699 28.58 -15.20 -15.23
C LEU A 699 27.12 -15.28 -15.74
N ASP A 700 26.19 -15.42 -14.81
CA ASP A 700 24.78 -15.08 -15.04
C ASP A 700 24.66 -13.56 -14.90
N LEU A 701 24.00 -12.90 -15.86
CA LEU A 701 23.94 -11.44 -15.96
C LEU A 701 22.51 -10.93 -15.68
N PRO A 702 21.98 -11.05 -14.44
CA PRO A 702 20.66 -10.56 -14.12
C PRO A 702 20.60 -9.03 -14.24
N GLY A 703 19.56 -8.53 -14.91
CA GLY A 703 19.31 -7.09 -15.05
C GLY A 703 20.46 -6.31 -15.71
N ALA A 704 21.30 -6.97 -16.51
CA ALA A 704 22.46 -6.32 -17.07
C ALA A 704 22.10 -5.25 -18.11
N SER A 705 23.00 -4.30 -18.28
CA SER A 705 23.04 -3.36 -19.41
C SER A 705 24.40 -3.44 -20.11
N VAL A 706 24.43 -3.07 -21.39
CA VAL A 706 25.63 -3.10 -22.21
C VAL A 706 25.78 -1.77 -22.95
N GLY A 707 27.02 -1.31 -23.08
CA GLY A 707 27.34 -0.16 -23.90
C GLY A 707 28.80 -0.13 -24.39
N LEU A 708 29.18 0.98 -25.01
CA LEU A 708 30.53 1.19 -25.53
C LEU A 708 31.24 2.33 -24.80
N ASP A 709 32.45 2.07 -24.29
CA ASP A 709 33.29 3.13 -23.75
C ASP A 709 33.84 4.05 -24.86
N ALA A 710 34.57 5.11 -24.46
CA ALA A 710 35.13 6.10 -25.39
C ALA A 710 36.10 5.50 -26.43
N THR A 711 36.61 4.28 -26.20
CA THR A 711 37.50 3.56 -27.13
C THR A 711 36.73 2.63 -28.07
N GLY A 712 35.41 2.51 -27.90
CA GLY A 712 34.55 1.58 -28.63
C GLY A 712 34.63 0.15 -28.09
N ARG A 713 35.17 -0.06 -26.89
CA ARG A 713 35.22 -1.36 -26.22
C ARG A 713 33.88 -1.64 -25.55
N ALA A 714 33.40 -2.87 -25.61
CA ALA A 714 32.14 -3.23 -24.98
C ALA A 714 32.28 -3.33 -23.45
N VAL A 715 31.28 -2.79 -22.78
CA VAL A 715 31.20 -2.72 -21.33
C VAL A 715 29.85 -3.27 -20.91
N VAL A 716 29.85 -4.21 -19.98
CA VAL A 716 28.64 -4.78 -19.39
C VAL A 716 28.58 -4.37 -17.92
N LEU A 717 27.43 -3.85 -17.50
CA LEU A 717 27.13 -3.55 -16.11
C LEU A 717 26.07 -4.53 -15.59
N SER A 718 26.33 -5.17 -14.46
CA SER A 718 25.33 -5.98 -13.76
C SER A 718 25.59 -5.94 -12.25
N GLY A 719 24.58 -5.50 -11.48
CA GLY A 719 24.67 -5.41 -10.01
C GLY A 719 25.85 -4.57 -9.51
N GLY A 720 26.14 -3.46 -10.20
CA GLY A 720 27.28 -2.58 -9.89
C GLY A 720 28.66 -3.11 -10.29
N VAL A 721 28.76 -4.31 -10.87
CA VAL A 721 30.03 -4.85 -11.40
C VAL A 721 30.15 -4.50 -12.88
N VAL A 722 31.28 -3.91 -13.25
CA VAL A 722 31.59 -3.50 -14.62
C VAL A 722 32.58 -4.47 -15.25
N LEU A 723 32.16 -5.12 -16.32
CA LEU A 723 32.95 -6.04 -17.13
C LEU A 723 33.32 -5.36 -18.44
N ALA A 724 34.57 -5.46 -18.87
CA ALA A 724 35.00 -5.07 -20.21
C ALA A 724 35.24 -6.32 -21.06
N VAL A 725 34.82 -6.25 -22.32
CA VAL A 725 35.07 -7.27 -23.33
C VAL A 725 36.07 -6.70 -24.34
N ASP A 726 37.20 -7.37 -24.52
CA ASP A 726 38.18 -6.97 -25.53
C ASP A 726 37.80 -7.43 -26.95
N ASP A 727 38.57 -7.00 -27.96
CA ASP A 727 38.33 -7.38 -29.35
C ASP A 727 38.48 -8.88 -29.62
N ALA A 728 39.18 -9.62 -28.75
CA ALA A 728 39.31 -11.08 -28.83
C ALA A 728 38.16 -11.82 -28.12
N GLY A 729 37.25 -11.09 -27.46
CA GLY A 729 36.14 -11.63 -26.69
C GLY A 729 36.51 -12.04 -25.26
N ALA A 730 37.71 -11.69 -24.78
CA ALA A 730 38.07 -11.96 -23.39
C ALA A 730 37.38 -10.95 -22.46
N VAL A 731 36.88 -11.47 -21.33
CA VAL A 731 36.07 -10.72 -20.37
C VAL A 731 36.88 -10.50 -19.09
N ARG A 732 36.96 -9.24 -18.63
CA ARG A 732 37.60 -8.90 -17.36
C ARG A 732 36.75 -7.95 -16.53
N VAL A 733 36.81 -8.08 -15.21
CA VAL A 733 36.29 -7.06 -14.28
C VAL A 733 37.20 -5.84 -14.35
N VAL A 734 36.63 -4.66 -14.61
CA VAL A 734 37.40 -3.40 -14.70
C VAL A 734 37.05 -2.41 -13.59
N ALA A 735 35.83 -2.48 -13.07
CA ALA A 735 35.39 -1.64 -11.97
C ALA A 735 34.25 -2.31 -11.19
N GLN A 736 34.02 -1.80 -9.98
CA GLN A 736 32.81 -2.05 -9.22
C GLN A 736 32.34 -0.74 -8.60
N ASP A 737 31.17 -0.29 -9.02
CA ASP A 737 30.51 0.89 -8.47
C ASP A 737 29.02 0.65 -8.43
N ARG A 738 28.47 0.55 -7.22
CA ARG A 738 27.06 0.21 -7.03
C ARG A 738 26.11 1.40 -7.24
N ARG A 739 26.65 2.62 -7.46
CA ARG A 739 25.87 3.79 -7.92
C ARG A 739 25.39 3.63 -9.36
N LEU A 740 26.06 2.78 -10.15
CA LEU A 740 25.69 2.52 -11.52
C LEU A 740 24.51 1.53 -11.56
N ASP A 741 23.36 1.99 -12.06
CA ASP A 741 22.19 1.14 -12.32
C ASP A 741 22.11 0.73 -13.79
N ARG A 742 22.30 1.68 -14.71
CA ARG A 742 22.22 1.44 -16.15
C ARG A 742 23.27 2.22 -16.92
N LEU A 743 23.88 1.57 -17.91
CA LEU A 743 24.73 2.24 -18.89
C LEU A 743 23.91 2.67 -20.12
N VAL A 744 24.09 3.92 -20.54
CA VAL A 744 23.58 4.42 -21.82
C VAL A 744 24.77 4.68 -22.74
N THR A 745 24.74 4.07 -23.92
CA THR A 745 25.73 4.33 -24.97
C THR A 745 25.40 5.64 -25.64
N VAL A 746 26.40 6.52 -25.71
CA VAL A 746 26.34 7.79 -26.41
C VAL A 746 27.55 7.99 -27.30
N GLU A 747 27.49 8.99 -28.17
CA GLU A 747 28.67 9.41 -28.91
C GLU A 747 29.79 9.82 -27.95
N GLY A 748 30.98 9.26 -28.16
CA GLY A 748 32.16 9.54 -27.34
C GLY A 748 32.23 8.81 -26.01
N GLY A 749 31.29 7.91 -25.66
CA GLY A 749 31.46 6.97 -24.55
C GLY A 749 30.17 6.58 -23.82
N LEU A 750 30.29 6.41 -22.49
CA LEU A 750 29.21 5.97 -21.61
C LEU A 750 28.73 7.11 -20.72
N VAL A 751 27.42 7.13 -20.51
CA VAL A 751 26.78 8.03 -19.54
C VAL A 751 25.82 7.26 -18.66
N ASP A 752 25.62 7.82 -17.48
CA ASP A 752 24.62 7.47 -16.49
C ASP A 752 23.66 8.67 -16.32
N VAL A 753 22.38 8.39 -16.09
CA VAL A 753 21.34 9.42 -15.90
C VAL A 753 20.63 9.13 -14.59
N GLU A 754 20.82 10.01 -13.61
CA GLU A 754 20.24 9.86 -12.28
C GLU A 754 19.68 11.21 -11.81
N ASP A 755 18.42 11.25 -11.36
CA ASP A 755 17.71 12.45 -10.91
C ASP A 755 17.79 13.64 -11.90
N GLY A 756 17.74 13.33 -13.20
CA GLY A 756 17.85 14.32 -14.27
C GLY A 756 19.25 14.91 -14.43
N VAL A 757 20.28 14.35 -13.81
CA VAL A 757 21.68 14.74 -13.99
C VAL A 757 22.38 13.71 -14.87
N LEU A 758 22.90 14.17 -16.00
CA LEU A 758 23.76 13.35 -16.86
C LEU A 758 25.19 13.33 -16.31
N ARG A 759 25.74 12.13 -16.13
CA ARG A 759 27.11 11.92 -15.65
C ARG A 759 27.86 11.08 -16.67
N ARG A 760 29.04 11.54 -17.09
CA ARG A 760 29.94 10.73 -17.91
C ARG A 760 30.59 9.66 -17.02
N VAL A 761 30.60 8.43 -17.51
CA VAL A 761 31.22 7.28 -16.83
C VAL A 761 32.62 7.09 -17.38
N GLU A 762 33.63 7.35 -16.54
CA GLU A 762 35.03 7.12 -16.87
C GLU A 762 35.52 5.83 -16.18
N LEU A 763 35.92 4.87 -17.00
CA LEU A 763 36.38 3.57 -16.54
C LEU A 763 37.89 3.58 -16.26
N PRO A 764 38.35 2.83 -15.24
CA PRO A 764 39.77 2.51 -15.05
C PRO A 764 40.34 1.80 -16.29
N GLY A 765 41.62 2.04 -16.59
CA GLY A 765 42.33 1.54 -17.78
C GLY A 765 42.31 0.02 -17.98
#